data_AF-A0A1C4UNT0-F1
#
_entry.id   AF-A0A1C4UNT0-F1
#
_cell.length_a   1.000
_cell.length_b   1.000
_cell.length_c   1.000
_cell.angle_alpha   90.00
_cell.angle_beta   90.00
_cell.angle_gamma   90.00
#
_symmetry.space_group_name_H-M   'P 1'
#
loop_
_entity.id
_entity.type
_entity.pdbx_description
1 polymer ?
#
loop_
_entity_poly.entity_id
_entity_poly.type
_entity_poly.pdbx_seq_one_letter_code
_entity_poly.pdbx_strand_id
1 'polypeptide(L)'
;MAGRVLELRVHGVSNTPPDQVLGLAPQPGDEGPRPWLVAGDEVTGFYRSTDVGPDDAVVVEAYSWGQLTSGARTARDVERALWTLLLPFTLANVALHARPGIPPDPDEERWGSRSGITAWLVRLFCLSLTGTLVLAATGIGVDLVAWQCVDEECLRRVPGVWEFLAHGWWRQGAHSLVVGLVIPLGLLALLGLLAWRTYQYEAEMPAAPAARPPADPAPAGAPPPADGPPPGEAGSANPLQDPTFWCGEGQLRRAGVLHLCVGAVVAAAVPLGTVLAMDPPLGVRAAVAWPTVAVLGAVVLIAVVALGRPWLSRRAGDTPLGPWSATVIVLTCAGVAGTVLLLLLPDGPAGTPLAQLRPPAGCIRDPAQAGCLVDRSLPGYDWIIAWYGTGQVLLLAAIGAVARSGRRALAAPVAAALLLPLGVAWIAGWLPAVPPAPHRLDDWMLTVPAIALAGGGLLLPRTGPAAPPRPGQPHADLGWGGRGPAVIAGFGWLLGIAYCSGVLYWVTDRLTDGDPAGGRTGVVPPLPVMWAGLAFAVAVLALAGVALRAGLLFHRLRRQEYAGLVPGDNALSAHDRRRCRDVSGYRALHRLVGEHALRLIGWYAAVGAALATLGSAAALSHVPPDAAAVNGWPTVVKTVADAGDSLLGWLPVAIAGVGLMVYRNDTVRRSVGVLWDIGTFWPRAAHPLAPPSYAERAVPELQTRTAGLLALGEHDPRRVDGIILSGHSQGAVICAAVLLQLPARWRRRIWFFSYGCQLTRLYGRIFPAYFGPDRLPALADALRGPSGRPGWTNFWRDTDPLGWPVTAGERNLPVHDPDALHPTGGEVADPPIRNHSAYPDAAEFRRERARVTWLLRRGVPTPRQGVG
;
A
#
# COMPACT_ATOMS: atom_id res chain seq x y z
N MET A 1 -11.76 -47.96 -8.44
CA MET A 1 -10.50 -47.55 -7.76
C MET A 1 -10.87 -46.77 -6.50
N ALA A 2 -10.23 -47.03 -5.36
CA ALA A 2 -10.49 -46.27 -4.14
C ALA A 2 -10.13 -44.79 -4.35
N GLY A 3 -10.97 -43.89 -3.86
CA GLY A 3 -10.86 -42.48 -4.23
C GLY A 3 -9.60 -41.78 -3.68
N ARG A 4 -8.95 -40.94 -4.50
CA ARG A 4 -7.69 -40.24 -4.18
C ARG A 4 -7.96 -38.84 -3.65
N VAL A 5 -7.35 -38.45 -2.54
CA VAL A 5 -7.47 -37.09 -1.96
C VAL A 5 -6.18 -36.32 -2.17
N LEU A 6 -6.27 -35.04 -2.52
CA LEU A 6 -5.12 -34.15 -2.65
C LEU A 6 -5.09 -33.15 -1.50
N GLU A 7 -4.00 -33.09 -0.74
CA GLU A 7 -3.68 -31.98 0.15
C GLU A 7 -2.85 -30.94 -0.61
N LEU A 8 -3.46 -29.80 -0.95
CA LEU A 8 -2.78 -28.69 -1.61
C LEU A 8 -2.35 -27.65 -0.56
N ARG A 9 -1.05 -27.54 -0.31
CA ARG A 9 -0.45 -26.62 0.67
C ARG A 9 -0.03 -25.32 0.02
N VAL A 10 -0.49 -24.20 0.56
CA VAL A 10 -0.13 -22.84 0.18
C VAL A 10 0.62 -22.21 1.34
N HIS A 11 1.89 -21.87 1.11
CA HIS A 11 2.75 -21.29 2.13
C HIS A 11 2.42 -19.82 2.41
N GLY A 12 2.89 -19.33 3.57
CA GLY A 12 2.80 -17.93 3.96
C GLY A 12 3.87 -17.03 3.35
N VAL A 13 4.13 -15.89 3.97
CA VAL A 13 5.17 -14.93 3.56
C VAL A 13 6.59 -15.52 3.66
N SER A 14 7.57 -14.87 3.02
CA SER A 14 9.02 -15.20 3.06
C SER A 14 9.53 -16.29 2.11
N ASN A 15 8.79 -16.65 1.05
CA ASN A 15 9.21 -17.60 0.01
C ASN A 15 9.72 -18.94 0.56
N THR A 16 8.90 -19.63 1.37
CA THR A 16 9.22 -20.97 1.85
C THR A 16 9.41 -21.91 0.67
N PRO A 17 10.59 -22.57 0.52
CA PRO A 17 10.87 -23.40 -0.64
C PRO A 17 10.01 -24.68 -0.64
N PRO A 18 9.73 -25.27 -1.83
CA PRO A 18 8.78 -26.37 -1.95
C PRO A 18 9.09 -27.60 -1.11
N ASP A 19 10.37 -27.95 -0.93
CA ASP A 19 10.84 -29.03 -0.06
C ASP A 19 10.37 -28.84 1.39
N GLN A 20 10.51 -27.64 1.95
CA GLN A 20 10.06 -27.32 3.31
C GLN A 20 8.54 -27.34 3.44
N VAL A 21 7.79 -26.89 2.41
CA VAL A 21 6.32 -26.92 2.43
C VAL A 21 5.80 -28.37 2.37
N LEU A 22 6.48 -29.23 1.60
CA LEU A 22 6.20 -30.66 1.51
C LEU A 22 6.66 -31.43 2.76
N GLY A 23 7.60 -30.87 3.54
CA GLY A 23 8.19 -31.53 4.71
C GLY A 23 9.26 -32.55 4.34
N LEU A 24 9.96 -32.32 3.22
CA LEU A 24 11.06 -33.16 2.76
C LEU A 24 12.33 -32.76 3.50
N ALA A 25 12.78 -33.62 4.42
CA ALA A 25 14.07 -33.46 5.08
C ALA A 25 15.08 -34.43 4.44
N PRO A 26 16.23 -33.95 3.93
CA PRO A 26 17.27 -34.85 3.41
C PRO A 26 17.80 -35.72 4.55
N GLN A 27 17.81 -37.04 4.34
CA GLN A 27 18.44 -37.95 5.30
C GLN A 27 19.97 -37.95 5.10
N PRO A 28 20.78 -38.04 6.16
CA PRO A 28 22.23 -38.11 6.02
C PRO A 28 22.64 -39.36 5.20
N GLY A 29 23.27 -39.17 4.06
CA GLY A 29 23.83 -40.25 3.23
C GLY A 29 22.99 -40.71 2.03
N ASP A 30 21.83 -40.08 1.79
CA ASP A 30 20.98 -40.31 0.60
C ASP A 30 20.58 -38.96 -0.03
N GLU A 31 20.37 -38.92 -1.34
CA GLU A 31 19.86 -37.73 -2.02
C GLU A 31 18.41 -37.41 -1.64
N GLY A 32 17.67 -38.41 -1.11
CA GLY A 32 16.32 -38.28 -0.56
C GLY A 32 15.26 -37.84 -1.57
N PRO A 33 13.97 -37.82 -1.17
CA PRO A 33 12.91 -37.26 -2.00
C PRO A 33 13.18 -35.80 -2.34
N ARG A 34 13.05 -35.46 -3.63
CA ARG A 34 13.18 -34.09 -4.13
C ARG A 34 11.83 -33.53 -4.54
N PRO A 35 11.61 -32.21 -4.38
CA PRO A 35 10.45 -31.56 -4.98
C PRO A 35 10.63 -31.55 -6.51
N TRP A 36 9.61 -31.96 -7.26
CA TRP A 36 9.58 -31.83 -8.72
C TRP A 36 8.34 -31.06 -9.18
N LEU A 37 8.50 -30.26 -10.24
CA LEU A 37 7.46 -29.37 -10.77
C LEU A 37 6.43 -30.15 -11.58
N VAL A 38 5.18 -30.15 -11.12
CA VAL A 38 4.05 -30.90 -11.72
C VAL A 38 3.21 -30.03 -12.65
N ALA A 39 3.11 -28.73 -12.35
CA ALA A 39 2.38 -27.75 -13.16
C ALA A 39 2.86 -26.34 -12.82
N GLY A 40 2.68 -25.39 -13.73
CA GLY A 40 3.18 -24.02 -13.60
C GLY A 40 4.56 -23.84 -14.23
N ASP A 41 5.30 -22.84 -13.78
CA ASP A 41 6.64 -22.49 -14.26
C ASP A 41 7.63 -22.30 -13.09
N GLU A 42 8.81 -21.78 -13.39
CA GLU A 42 9.87 -21.54 -12.39
C GLU A 42 9.55 -20.38 -11.43
N VAL A 43 8.56 -19.54 -11.74
CA VAL A 43 8.14 -18.39 -10.92
C VAL A 43 6.95 -18.77 -10.03
N THR A 44 5.96 -19.47 -10.56
CA THR A 44 4.86 -20.03 -9.78
C THR A 44 4.61 -21.47 -10.17
N GLY A 45 4.65 -22.36 -9.18
CA GLY A 45 4.70 -23.79 -9.48
C GLY A 45 4.02 -24.66 -8.44
N PHE A 46 3.45 -25.77 -8.91
CA PHE A 46 2.92 -26.86 -8.11
C PHE A 46 3.95 -27.98 -8.03
N TYR A 47 4.40 -28.30 -6.82
CA TYR A 47 5.45 -29.28 -6.58
C TYR A 47 4.93 -30.49 -5.81
N ARG A 48 5.44 -31.68 -6.13
CA ARG A 48 5.23 -32.93 -5.38
C ARG A 48 6.56 -33.54 -5.00
N SER A 49 6.54 -34.42 -4.00
CA SER A 49 7.66 -35.32 -3.73
C SER A 49 7.82 -36.35 -4.86
N THR A 50 9.05 -36.73 -5.16
CA THR A 50 9.37 -37.85 -6.06
C THR A 50 8.89 -39.20 -5.54
N ASP A 51 8.69 -39.33 -4.23
CA ASP A 51 8.37 -40.61 -3.57
C ASP A 51 6.87 -40.94 -3.57
N VAL A 52 6.03 -40.08 -4.17
CA VAL A 52 4.58 -40.29 -4.21
C VAL A 52 4.25 -41.44 -5.16
N GLY A 53 3.66 -42.50 -4.61
CA GLY A 53 3.17 -43.65 -5.35
C GLY A 53 1.83 -43.41 -6.06
N PRO A 54 1.50 -44.18 -7.13
CA PRO A 54 0.19 -44.11 -7.78
C PRO A 54 -0.96 -44.52 -6.86
N ASP A 55 -0.71 -45.44 -5.92
CA ASP A 55 -1.69 -45.96 -4.96
C ASP A 55 -1.81 -45.11 -3.68
N ASP A 56 -1.05 -44.02 -3.57
CA ASP A 56 -1.11 -43.14 -2.41
C ASP A 56 -2.48 -42.51 -2.29
N ALA A 57 -3.13 -42.87 -1.21
CA ALA A 57 -4.50 -42.51 -0.97
C ALA A 57 -4.62 -40.98 -0.67
N VAL A 58 -3.56 -40.36 -0.15
CA VAL A 58 -3.42 -38.89 -0.01
C VAL A 58 -2.15 -38.45 -0.72
N VAL A 59 -2.28 -37.50 -1.64
CA VAL A 59 -1.14 -36.83 -2.28
C VAL A 59 -0.96 -35.47 -1.65
N VAL A 60 0.27 -35.05 -1.40
CA VAL A 60 0.57 -33.68 -0.96
C VAL A 60 1.20 -32.91 -2.12
N GLU A 61 0.61 -31.77 -2.46
CA GLU A 61 1.18 -30.78 -3.37
C GLU A 61 1.53 -29.51 -2.60
N ALA A 62 2.64 -28.87 -2.95
CA ALA A 62 2.98 -27.53 -2.51
C ALA A 62 2.82 -26.55 -3.66
N TYR A 63 2.07 -25.47 -3.45
CA TYR A 63 2.06 -24.34 -4.37
C TYR A 63 3.07 -23.30 -3.90
N SER A 64 4.05 -23.00 -4.75
CA SER A 64 5.08 -22.00 -4.50
C SER A 64 4.80 -20.74 -5.32
N TRP A 65 4.71 -19.61 -4.63
CA TRP A 65 4.47 -18.29 -5.23
C TRP A 65 5.50 -17.24 -4.80
N GLY A 66 6.37 -17.55 -3.84
CA GLY A 66 7.25 -16.54 -3.24
C GLY A 66 8.33 -15.99 -4.17
N GLN A 67 8.51 -16.57 -5.36
CA GLN A 67 9.33 -15.96 -6.41
C GLN A 67 8.71 -14.69 -6.99
N LEU A 68 7.41 -14.46 -6.81
CA LEU A 68 6.74 -13.21 -7.20
C LEU A 68 7.15 -12.01 -6.32
N THR A 69 7.59 -12.25 -5.09
CA THR A 69 7.82 -11.18 -4.10
C THR A 69 9.23 -11.16 -3.49
N SER A 70 9.85 -12.31 -3.19
CA SER A 70 11.07 -12.35 -2.35
C SER A 70 12.11 -13.45 -2.68
N GLY A 71 11.94 -14.20 -3.78
CA GLY A 71 12.56 -15.52 -3.90
C GLY A 71 13.79 -15.80 -4.80
N ALA A 72 14.16 -14.98 -5.78
CA ALA A 72 15.18 -15.40 -6.77
C ALA A 72 16.30 -14.37 -6.91
N ARG A 73 17.54 -14.82 -6.66
CA ARG A 73 18.78 -14.12 -7.05
C ARG A 73 18.78 -13.94 -8.56
N THR A 74 18.21 -12.84 -9.04
CA THR A 74 18.17 -12.48 -10.44
C THR A 74 18.44 -10.98 -10.57
N ALA A 75 18.78 -10.51 -11.78
CA ALA A 75 18.90 -9.08 -12.05
C ALA A 75 17.64 -8.26 -11.66
N ARG A 76 16.49 -8.93 -11.44
CA ARG A 76 15.24 -8.35 -10.92
C ARG A 76 15.28 -7.95 -9.44
N ASP A 77 16.32 -8.32 -8.67
CA ASP A 77 16.44 -7.91 -7.26
C ASP A 77 16.76 -6.41 -7.10
N VAL A 78 17.45 -5.82 -8.07
CA VAL A 78 17.68 -4.36 -8.11
C VAL A 78 16.37 -3.63 -8.40
N GLU A 79 15.56 -4.15 -9.31
CA GLU A 79 14.21 -3.64 -9.61
C GLU A 79 13.28 -3.71 -8.38
N ARG A 80 13.38 -4.77 -7.58
CA ARG A 80 12.62 -4.95 -6.35
C ARG A 80 13.14 -4.10 -5.18
N ALA A 81 14.44 -3.87 -5.09
CA ALA A 81 14.99 -2.90 -4.13
C ALA A 81 14.44 -1.49 -4.40
N LEU A 82 14.29 -1.12 -5.67
CA LEU A 82 13.65 0.13 -6.11
C LEU A 82 12.16 0.20 -5.73
N TRP A 83 11.45 -0.92 -5.53
CA TRP A 83 10.06 -0.90 -5.04
C TRP A 83 9.93 -0.26 -3.67
N THR A 84 11.00 -0.22 -2.86
CA THR A 84 11.01 0.52 -1.59
C THR A 84 10.65 1.99 -1.78
N LEU A 85 11.06 2.60 -2.90
CA LEU A 85 10.67 3.96 -3.26
C LEU A 85 9.17 4.08 -3.60
N LEU A 86 8.52 2.98 -3.97
CA LEU A 86 7.09 2.90 -4.29
C LEU A 86 6.21 2.54 -3.08
N LEU A 87 6.80 2.28 -1.90
CA LEU A 87 6.04 1.97 -0.68
C LEU A 87 4.95 3.00 -0.33
N PRO A 88 5.17 4.33 -0.49
CA PRO A 88 4.10 5.33 -0.34
C PRO A 88 2.86 5.02 -1.19
N PHE A 89 3.08 4.63 -2.45
CA PHE A 89 2.02 4.30 -3.40
C PHE A 89 1.33 2.98 -3.07
N THR A 90 2.10 1.98 -2.59
CA THR A 90 1.55 0.71 -2.10
C THR A 90 0.61 0.95 -0.92
N LEU A 91 1.03 1.72 0.09
CA LEU A 91 0.20 2.02 1.25
C LEU A 91 -1.06 2.81 0.85
N ALA A 92 -0.93 3.80 -0.03
CA ALA A 92 -2.08 4.53 -0.56
C ALA A 92 -3.06 3.61 -1.32
N ASN A 93 -2.56 2.62 -2.08
CA ASN A 93 -3.40 1.61 -2.73
C ASN A 93 -4.11 0.72 -1.70
N VAL A 94 -3.39 0.20 -0.70
CA VAL A 94 -3.96 -0.65 0.37
C VAL A 94 -5.03 0.09 1.17
N ALA A 95 -4.92 1.41 1.34
CA ALA A 95 -5.92 2.22 2.02
C ALA A 95 -7.32 2.11 1.39
N LEU A 96 -7.43 1.89 0.08
CA LEU A 96 -8.71 1.66 -0.60
C LEU A 96 -9.38 0.36 -0.13
N HIS A 97 -8.59 -0.66 0.16
CA HIS A 97 -9.08 -1.97 0.61
C HIS A 97 -9.40 -1.98 2.11
N ALA A 98 -8.84 -1.06 2.90
CA ALA A 98 -9.12 -0.93 4.32
C ALA A 98 -10.49 -0.28 4.64
N ARG A 99 -11.33 -0.02 3.63
CA ARG A 99 -12.64 0.60 3.80
C ARG A 99 -13.56 -0.27 4.66
N PRO A 100 -14.32 0.32 5.61
CA PRO A 100 -15.17 -0.46 6.51
C PRO A 100 -16.29 -1.27 5.85
N GLY A 101 -16.73 -0.88 4.66
CA GLY A 101 -17.77 -1.59 3.92
C GLY A 101 -17.61 -1.34 2.43
N ILE A 102 -17.69 -2.41 1.65
CA ILE A 102 -17.70 -2.42 0.19
C ILE A 102 -18.89 -3.31 -0.20
N PRO A 103 -19.79 -2.84 -1.09
CA PRO A 103 -20.87 -3.66 -1.63
C PRO A 103 -20.29 -4.94 -2.25
N PRO A 104 -20.91 -6.11 -2.04
CA PRO A 104 -20.46 -7.35 -2.67
C PRO A 104 -20.53 -7.32 -4.19
N ASP A 105 -21.58 -6.69 -4.74
CA ASP A 105 -21.72 -6.44 -6.17
C ASP A 105 -21.08 -5.07 -6.50
N PRO A 106 -20.07 -5.01 -7.39
CA PRO A 106 -19.46 -3.75 -7.80
C PRO A 106 -20.44 -2.78 -8.48
N ASP A 107 -21.51 -3.27 -9.12
CA ASP A 107 -22.51 -2.41 -9.77
C ASP A 107 -23.42 -1.67 -8.77
N GLU A 108 -23.47 -2.12 -7.51
CA GLU A 108 -24.19 -1.45 -6.43
C GLU A 108 -23.40 -0.29 -5.81
N GLU A 109 -22.09 -0.18 -6.08
CA GLU A 109 -21.24 0.86 -5.52
C GLU A 109 -21.51 2.25 -6.14
N ARG A 110 -22.49 2.95 -5.57
CA ARG A 110 -22.82 4.33 -5.97
C ARG A 110 -21.83 5.33 -5.36
N TRP A 111 -21.46 6.36 -6.14
CA TRP A 111 -20.61 7.46 -5.66
C TRP A 111 -21.13 8.09 -4.36
N GLY A 112 -22.44 8.32 -4.24
CA GLY A 112 -23.04 8.95 -3.06
C GLY A 112 -23.09 8.07 -1.79
N SER A 113 -22.73 6.79 -1.89
CA SER A 113 -22.64 5.88 -0.73
C SER A 113 -21.40 6.19 0.12
N ARG A 114 -21.39 5.74 1.38
CA ARG A 114 -20.18 5.84 2.23
C ARG A 114 -18.96 5.23 1.54
N SER A 115 -19.12 4.04 0.96
CA SER A 115 -18.03 3.32 0.28
C SER A 115 -17.51 4.11 -0.92
N GLY A 116 -18.43 4.58 -1.79
CA GLY A 116 -18.11 5.32 -3.00
C GLY A 116 -17.40 6.65 -2.73
N ILE A 117 -17.88 7.45 -1.77
CA ILE A 117 -17.21 8.70 -1.38
C ILE A 117 -15.84 8.40 -0.80
N THR A 118 -15.70 7.41 0.09
CA THR A 118 -14.38 7.05 0.63
C THR A 118 -13.42 6.57 -0.48
N ALA A 119 -13.90 5.79 -1.45
CA ALA A 119 -13.12 5.40 -2.62
C ALA A 119 -12.63 6.60 -3.42
N TRP A 120 -13.54 7.53 -3.71
CA TRP A 120 -13.23 8.75 -4.45
C TRP A 120 -12.19 9.61 -3.72
N LEU A 121 -12.34 9.80 -2.41
CA LEU A 121 -11.38 10.55 -1.59
C LEU A 121 -10.00 9.86 -1.54
N VAL A 122 -9.94 8.54 -1.39
CA VAL A 122 -8.66 7.79 -1.42
C VAL A 122 -8.00 7.88 -2.80
N ARG A 123 -8.77 7.79 -3.89
CA ARG A 123 -8.24 7.96 -5.25
C ARG A 123 -7.75 9.38 -5.51
N LEU A 124 -8.47 10.39 -5.01
CA LEU A 124 -8.03 11.79 -5.07
C LEU A 124 -6.73 11.98 -4.28
N PHE A 125 -6.60 11.30 -3.13
CA PHE A 125 -5.36 11.30 -2.34
C PHE A 125 -4.22 10.58 -3.08
N CYS A 126 -4.49 9.48 -3.77
CA CYS A 126 -3.50 8.81 -4.60
C CYS A 126 -3.03 9.71 -5.75
N LEU A 127 -3.96 10.41 -6.41
CA LEU A 127 -3.65 11.39 -7.45
C LEU A 127 -2.79 12.52 -6.88
N SER A 128 -3.14 13.03 -5.69
CA SER A 128 -2.37 14.10 -5.07
C SER A 128 -0.98 13.62 -4.61
N LEU A 129 -0.83 12.37 -4.17
CA LEU A 129 0.47 11.80 -3.81
C LEU A 129 1.40 11.68 -5.03
N THR A 130 0.86 11.39 -6.22
CA THR A 130 1.61 11.50 -7.48
C THR A 130 2.07 12.94 -7.71
N GLY A 131 1.19 13.93 -7.49
CA GLY A 131 1.56 15.33 -7.59
C GLY A 131 2.61 15.76 -6.55
N THR A 132 2.66 15.20 -5.34
CA THR A 132 3.75 15.46 -4.37
C THR A 132 5.11 15.06 -4.94
N LEU A 133 5.20 13.87 -5.53
CA LEU A 133 6.43 13.40 -6.18
C LEU A 133 6.84 14.32 -7.33
N VAL A 134 5.87 14.74 -8.15
CA VAL A 134 6.13 15.64 -9.28
C VAL A 134 6.52 17.03 -8.80
N LEU A 135 5.90 17.57 -7.76
CA LEU A 135 6.29 18.83 -7.14
C LEU A 135 7.75 18.74 -6.69
N ALA A 136 8.13 17.69 -5.97
CA ALA A 136 9.53 17.51 -5.55
C ALA A 136 10.51 17.48 -6.74
N ALA A 137 10.19 16.73 -7.80
CA ALA A 137 11.01 16.70 -9.02
C ALA A 137 11.03 18.06 -9.75
N THR A 138 9.93 18.81 -9.69
CA THR A 138 9.83 20.17 -10.22
C THR A 138 10.66 21.14 -9.38
N GLY A 139 10.69 20.99 -8.06
CA GLY A 139 11.59 21.72 -7.19
C GLY A 139 13.04 21.50 -7.58
N ILE A 140 13.45 20.25 -7.77
CA ILE A 140 14.81 19.91 -8.21
C ILE A 140 15.13 20.55 -9.57
N GLY A 141 14.29 20.33 -10.58
CA GLY A 141 14.61 20.77 -11.94
C GLY A 141 14.37 22.24 -12.21
N VAL A 142 13.22 22.77 -11.80
CA VAL A 142 12.76 24.13 -12.12
C VAL A 142 13.29 25.15 -11.10
N ASP A 143 13.19 24.85 -9.80
CA ASP A 143 13.62 25.79 -8.74
C ASP A 143 15.13 25.70 -8.47
N LEU A 144 15.65 24.54 -8.02
CA LEU A 144 17.05 24.41 -7.63
C LEU A 144 18.00 24.56 -8.83
N VAL A 145 17.80 23.78 -9.90
CA VAL A 145 18.72 23.76 -11.05
C VAL A 145 18.46 24.92 -12.02
N ALA A 146 17.24 25.10 -12.51
CA ALA A 146 16.98 26.06 -13.59
C ALA A 146 16.79 27.52 -13.14
N TRP A 147 16.49 27.76 -11.86
CA TRP A 147 16.21 29.11 -11.33
C TRP A 147 17.29 29.62 -10.37
N GLN A 148 17.69 28.83 -9.38
CA GLN A 148 18.69 29.23 -8.38
C GLN A 148 20.13 29.00 -8.86
N CYS A 149 20.42 27.82 -9.44
CA CYS A 149 21.76 27.41 -9.87
C CYS A 149 22.10 27.95 -11.28
N VAL A 150 22.07 29.28 -11.48
CA VAL A 150 22.17 29.91 -12.83
C VAL A 150 23.55 30.47 -13.19
N ASP A 151 24.57 30.19 -12.39
CA ASP A 151 25.96 30.49 -12.69
C ASP A 151 26.78 29.22 -13.02
N GLU A 152 27.91 29.39 -13.73
CA GLU A 152 28.75 28.27 -14.15
C GLU A 152 29.33 27.47 -12.98
N GLU A 153 29.57 28.11 -11.83
CA GLU A 153 30.20 27.47 -10.67
C GLU A 153 29.25 26.46 -10.04
N CYS A 154 27.97 26.83 -9.89
CA CYS A 154 26.93 25.94 -9.41
C CYS A 154 26.62 24.85 -10.45
N LEU A 155 26.46 25.21 -11.73
CA LEU A 155 26.08 24.27 -12.79
C LEU A 155 27.13 23.18 -13.03
N ARG A 156 28.42 23.47 -12.83
CA ARG A 156 29.51 22.48 -12.89
C ARG A 156 29.38 21.35 -11.86
N ARG A 157 28.59 21.55 -10.80
CA ARG A 157 28.32 20.52 -9.78
C ARG A 157 27.20 19.58 -10.20
N VAL A 158 26.37 19.98 -11.16
CA VAL A 158 25.32 19.14 -11.71
C VAL A 158 25.94 18.17 -12.73
N PRO A 159 25.73 16.85 -12.61
CA PRO A 159 26.27 15.90 -13.57
C PRO A 159 25.76 16.16 -15.00
N GLY A 160 26.68 16.39 -15.94
CA GLY A 160 26.38 16.62 -17.36
C GLY A 160 26.86 17.98 -17.85
N VAL A 161 26.40 18.38 -19.04
CA VAL A 161 26.75 19.66 -19.68
C VAL A 161 25.66 20.70 -19.42
N TRP A 162 25.56 21.19 -18.18
CA TRP A 162 24.52 22.14 -17.78
C TRP A 162 24.93 23.61 -17.89
N GLU A 163 26.21 23.89 -18.10
CA GLU A 163 26.82 25.23 -18.10
C GLU A 163 26.25 26.14 -19.20
N PHE A 164 25.66 25.58 -20.26
CA PHE A 164 24.99 26.37 -21.30
C PHE A 164 23.83 27.21 -20.74
N LEU A 165 23.22 26.83 -19.60
CA LEU A 165 22.16 27.60 -18.95
C LEU A 165 22.65 28.95 -18.40
N ALA A 166 23.95 29.08 -18.10
CA ALA A 166 24.55 30.33 -17.62
C ALA A 166 24.79 31.37 -18.74
N HIS A 167 24.50 31.03 -20.01
CA HIS A 167 24.93 31.81 -21.16
C HIS A 167 23.81 32.21 -22.13
N GLY A 168 24.05 33.33 -22.82
CA GLY A 168 23.30 33.75 -24.00
C GLY A 168 21.78 33.77 -23.79
N TRP A 169 21.06 33.12 -24.71
CA TRP A 169 19.61 33.06 -24.72
C TRP A 169 19.02 32.32 -23.50
N TRP A 170 19.66 31.26 -23.00
CA TRP A 170 19.11 30.43 -21.92
C TRP A 170 19.08 31.12 -20.55
N ARG A 171 19.96 32.10 -20.34
CA ARG A 171 20.00 32.92 -19.13
C ARG A 171 18.91 34.00 -19.09
N GLN A 172 18.29 34.31 -20.22
CA GLN A 172 17.28 35.37 -20.34
C GLN A 172 15.90 34.90 -19.88
N GLY A 173 15.12 35.82 -19.30
CA GLY A 173 13.71 35.62 -18.95
C GLY A 173 13.45 34.33 -18.17
N ALA A 174 12.57 33.48 -18.71
CA ALA A 174 12.19 32.18 -18.13
C ALA A 174 12.72 30.96 -18.92
N HIS A 175 13.62 31.16 -19.91
CA HIS A 175 13.98 30.10 -20.87
C HIS A 175 14.57 28.85 -20.20
N SER A 176 15.42 29.02 -19.18
CA SER A 176 16.02 27.91 -18.43
C SER A 176 14.98 26.99 -17.78
N LEU A 177 13.79 27.50 -17.42
CA LEU A 177 12.73 26.69 -16.80
C LEU A 177 12.19 25.60 -17.73
N VAL A 178 12.28 25.78 -19.06
CA VAL A 178 11.94 24.76 -20.05
C VAL A 178 12.85 23.54 -19.91
N VAL A 179 14.15 23.77 -19.68
CA VAL A 179 15.11 22.70 -19.43
C VAL A 179 14.86 22.07 -18.06
N GLY A 180 14.52 22.87 -17.06
CA GLY A 180 14.12 22.38 -15.73
C GLY A 180 12.93 21.42 -15.76
N LEU A 181 11.96 21.62 -16.67
CA LEU A 181 10.80 20.73 -16.86
C LEU A 181 11.17 19.33 -17.38
N VAL A 182 12.37 19.13 -17.94
CA VAL A 182 12.82 17.81 -18.41
C VAL A 182 12.89 16.79 -17.27
N ILE A 183 13.28 17.23 -16.06
CA ILE A 183 13.39 16.34 -14.89
C ILE A 183 12.03 15.77 -14.46
N PRO A 184 11.00 16.57 -14.12
CA PRO A 184 9.71 16.04 -13.72
C PRO A 184 8.99 15.29 -14.85
N LEU A 185 9.10 15.75 -16.11
CA LEU A 185 8.49 15.06 -17.25
C LEU A 185 9.21 13.73 -17.58
N GLY A 186 10.53 13.69 -17.47
CA GLY A 186 11.33 12.47 -17.63
C GLY A 186 11.03 11.43 -16.55
N LEU A 187 10.86 11.87 -15.29
CA LEU A 187 10.40 11.02 -14.20
C LEU A 187 9.02 10.41 -14.50
N LEU A 188 8.07 11.20 -14.98
CA LEU A 188 6.74 10.71 -15.36
C LEU A 188 6.80 9.73 -16.53
N ALA A 189 7.63 9.99 -17.55
CA ALA A 189 7.84 9.08 -18.66
C ALA A 189 8.43 7.74 -18.20
N LEU A 190 9.41 7.76 -17.28
CA LEU A 190 9.99 6.56 -16.68
C LEU A 190 8.94 5.77 -15.89
N LEU A 191 8.17 6.45 -15.03
CA LEU A 191 7.10 5.82 -14.26
C LEU A 191 6.02 5.22 -15.17
N GLY A 192 5.66 5.91 -16.25
CA GLY A 192 4.72 5.41 -17.25
C GLY A 192 5.24 4.18 -17.99
N LEU A 193 6.53 4.17 -18.37
CA LEU A 193 7.18 3.03 -19.00
C LEU A 193 7.21 1.81 -18.07
N LEU A 194 7.60 2.01 -16.80
CA LEU A 194 7.61 0.94 -15.80
C LEU A 194 6.21 0.40 -15.55
N ALA A 195 5.22 1.28 -15.38
CA ALA A 195 3.83 0.87 -15.20
C ALA A 195 3.32 0.06 -16.39
N TRP A 196 3.57 0.52 -17.63
CA TRP A 196 3.17 -0.19 -18.85
C TRP A 196 3.79 -1.59 -18.95
N ARG A 197 5.08 -1.74 -18.60
CA ARG A 197 5.75 -3.05 -18.55
C ARG A 197 5.12 -3.99 -17.52
N THR A 198 4.72 -3.47 -16.36
CA THR A 198 4.10 -4.31 -15.31
C THR A 198 2.69 -4.77 -15.66
N TYR A 199 1.91 -4.00 -16.43
CA TYR A 199 0.54 -4.37 -16.80
C TYR A 199 0.48 -5.64 -17.65
N GLN A 200 1.44 -5.81 -18.55
CA GLN A 200 1.53 -7.00 -19.42
C GLN A 200 1.80 -8.29 -18.65
N TYR A 201 2.42 -8.21 -17.48
CA TYR A 201 2.71 -9.36 -16.62
C TYR A 201 1.50 -9.81 -15.79
N GLU A 202 0.50 -8.95 -15.62
CA GLU A 202 -0.69 -9.17 -14.78
C GLU A 202 -1.93 -9.65 -15.57
N ALA A 203 -1.82 -9.85 -16.89
CA ALA A 203 -2.94 -10.17 -17.77
C ALA A 203 -3.39 -11.65 -17.76
N GLU A 204 -2.85 -12.48 -16.85
CA GLU A 204 -3.16 -13.92 -16.79
C GLU A 204 -4.59 -14.17 -16.27
N MET A 205 -5.50 -14.45 -17.19
CA MET A 205 -6.90 -14.78 -16.87
C MET A 205 -7.03 -16.24 -16.41
N PRO A 206 -7.89 -16.55 -15.42
CA PRO A 206 -8.19 -17.94 -15.11
C PRO A 206 -8.70 -18.66 -16.35
N ALA A 207 -8.01 -19.72 -16.77
CA ALA A 207 -8.50 -20.55 -17.86
C ALA A 207 -9.84 -21.17 -17.43
N ALA A 208 -10.91 -20.87 -18.16
CA ALA A 208 -12.17 -21.58 -17.97
C ALA A 208 -11.87 -23.08 -18.11
N PRO A 209 -12.32 -23.95 -17.18
CA PRO A 209 -12.09 -25.38 -17.31
C PRO A 209 -12.74 -25.82 -18.64
N ALA A 210 -11.92 -26.17 -19.62
CA ALA A 210 -12.36 -26.56 -20.94
C ALA A 210 -13.35 -27.72 -20.80
N ALA A 211 -14.63 -27.44 -21.04
CA ALA A 211 -15.68 -28.44 -21.00
C ALA A 211 -15.65 -29.21 -22.32
N ARG A 212 -14.92 -30.33 -22.35
CA ARG A 212 -14.85 -31.33 -23.44
C ARG A 212 -14.37 -30.76 -24.82
N PRO A 213 -13.60 -31.52 -25.62
CA PRO A 213 -13.60 -31.27 -27.07
C PRO A 213 -15.05 -31.39 -27.58
N PRO A 214 -15.46 -30.63 -28.61
CA PRO A 214 -16.84 -30.66 -29.10
C PRO A 214 -17.21 -32.11 -29.39
N ALA A 215 -18.08 -32.67 -28.55
CA ALA A 215 -18.71 -33.95 -28.85
C ALA A 215 -19.61 -33.71 -30.07
N ASP A 216 -19.68 -34.72 -30.93
CA ASP A 216 -20.48 -34.74 -32.15
C ASP A 216 -21.84 -34.06 -31.97
N PRO A 217 -22.36 -33.36 -33.01
CA PRO A 217 -23.60 -32.61 -32.92
C PRO A 217 -24.72 -33.50 -32.36
N ALA A 218 -25.23 -33.12 -31.19
CA ALA A 218 -26.33 -33.81 -30.54
C ALA A 218 -27.55 -33.85 -31.47
N PRO A 219 -28.32 -34.95 -31.50
CA PRO A 219 -29.52 -35.05 -32.31
C PRO A 219 -30.50 -33.92 -31.96
N ALA A 220 -31.06 -33.28 -33.00
CA ALA A 220 -31.98 -32.17 -32.88
C ALA A 220 -33.19 -32.57 -32.01
N GLY A 221 -33.32 -31.97 -30.82
CA GLY A 221 -34.45 -32.20 -29.92
C GLY A 221 -34.12 -32.32 -28.43
N ALA A 222 -32.84 -32.38 -28.04
CA ALA A 222 -32.48 -32.35 -26.62
C ALA A 222 -32.67 -30.93 -26.04
N PRO A 223 -33.36 -30.76 -24.90
CA PRO A 223 -33.42 -29.46 -24.22
C PRO A 223 -32.00 -29.02 -23.86
N PRO A 224 -31.68 -27.72 -23.96
CA PRO A 224 -30.35 -27.22 -23.59
C PRO A 224 -30.03 -27.65 -22.15
N PRO A 225 -28.79 -28.06 -21.84
CA PRO A 225 -28.42 -28.34 -20.47
C PRO A 225 -28.72 -27.10 -19.62
N ALA A 226 -29.43 -27.30 -18.52
CA ALA A 226 -29.74 -26.25 -17.56
C ALA A 226 -28.44 -25.84 -16.82
N ASP A 227 -27.57 -25.10 -17.51
CA ASP A 227 -26.36 -24.47 -16.96
C ASP A 227 -26.65 -23.07 -16.37
N GLY A 228 -27.93 -22.75 -16.14
CA GLY A 228 -28.31 -21.60 -15.33
C GLY A 228 -28.17 -21.93 -13.83
N PRO A 229 -27.65 -21.01 -12.99
CA PRO A 229 -27.68 -21.21 -11.55
C PRO A 229 -29.12 -21.46 -11.10
N PRO A 230 -29.37 -22.39 -10.15
CA PRO A 230 -30.72 -22.67 -9.68
C PRO A 230 -31.38 -21.37 -9.17
N PRO A 231 -32.71 -21.20 -9.36
CA PRO A 231 -33.41 -20.03 -8.85
C PRO A 231 -33.30 -20.02 -7.32
N GLY A 232 -32.51 -19.09 -6.77
CA GLY A 232 -32.27 -18.98 -5.33
C GLY A 232 -30.83 -18.78 -4.88
N GLU A 233 -29.84 -18.63 -5.78
CA GLU A 233 -28.52 -18.14 -5.37
C GLU A 233 -28.66 -16.70 -4.82
N ALA A 234 -28.65 -16.60 -3.49
CA ALA A 234 -28.59 -15.34 -2.78
C ALA A 234 -27.47 -14.47 -3.39
N GLY A 235 -27.76 -13.19 -3.63
CA GLY A 235 -26.80 -12.23 -4.18
C GLY A 235 -25.45 -12.30 -3.46
N SER A 236 -24.38 -11.90 -4.16
CA SER A 236 -23.01 -11.97 -3.63
C SER A 236 -22.96 -11.42 -2.20
N ALA A 237 -22.35 -12.17 -1.29
CA ALA A 237 -22.26 -11.84 0.12
C ALA A 237 -20.88 -11.26 0.49
N ASN A 238 -19.90 -11.34 -0.42
CA ASN A 238 -18.55 -10.85 -0.22
C ASN A 238 -17.97 -10.27 -1.54
N PRO A 239 -17.31 -9.09 -1.52
CA PRO A 239 -16.68 -8.52 -2.72
C PRO A 239 -15.65 -9.41 -3.40
N LEU A 240 -15.00 -10.33 -2.67
CA LEU A 240 -14.06 -11.29 -3.26
C LEU A 240 -14.76 -12.30 -4.18
N GLN A 241 -16.08 -12.45 -4.14
CA GLN A 241 -16.81 -13.35 -5.03
C GLN A 241 -16.94 -12.81 -6.46
N ASP A 242 -16.63 -11.53 -6.68
CA ASP A 242 -16.57 -10.95 -8.02
C ASP A 242 -15.48 -11.65 -8.84
N PRO A 243 -15.84 -12.33 -9.95
CA PRO A 243 -14.88 -13.03 -10.79
C PRO A 243 -13.87 -12.09 -11.46
N THR A 244 -14.20 -10.80 -11.57
CA THR A 244 -13.31 -9.77 -12.15
C THR A 244 -12.40 -9.13 -11.10
N PHE A 245 -12.46 -9.56 -9.83
CA PHE A 245 -11.70 -8.91 -8.77
C PHE A 245 -10.20 -8.89 -9.04
N TRP A 246 -9.66 -9.92 -9.69
CA TRP A 246 -8.23 -10.02 -10.01
C TRP A 246 -7.89 -9.55 -11.44
N CYS A 247 -8.84 -8.95 -12.16
CA CYS A 247 -8.70 -8.52 -13.57
C CYS A 247 -8.55 -6.99 -13.67
N GLY A 248 -7.40 -6.46 -13.25
CA GLY A 248 -7.18 -5.01 -13.10
C GLY A 248 -6.74 -4.25 -14.34
N GLU A 249 -6.28 -4.91 -15.40
CA GLU A 249 -5.50 -4.28 -16.49
C GLU A 249 -6.16 -3.04 -17.13
N GLY A 250 -7.40 -3.18 -17.61
CA GLY A 250 -8.12 -2.07 -18.25
C GLY A 250 -8.33 -0.88 -17.31
N GLN A 251 -8.68 -1.15 -16.05
CA GLN A 251 -8.81 -0.13 -15.00
C GLN A 251 -7.46 0.59 -14.79
N LEU A 252 -6.37 -0.16 -14.75
CA LEU A 252 -5.03 0.36 -14.48
C LEU A 252 -4.52 1.26 -15.58
N ARG A 253 -4.68 0.87 -16.86
CA ARG A 253 -4.30 1.70 -18.00
C ARG A 253 -5.03 3.05 -17.98
N ARG A 254 -6.34 3.06 -17.70
CA ARG A 254 -7.14 4.30 -17.61
C ARG A 254 -6.71 5.18 -16.43
N ALA A 255 -6.50 4.60 -15.25
CA ALA A 255 -6.04 5.34 -14.08
C ALA A 255 -4.61 5.88 -14.28
N GLY A 256 -3.73 5.10 -14.89
CA GLY A 256 -2.36 5.48 -15.24
C GLY A 256 -2.32 6.75 -16.10
N VAL A 257 -3.15 6.81 -17.15
CA VAL A 257 -3.27 8.02 -17.99
C VAL A 257 -3.63 9.25 -17.16
N LEU A 258 -4.61 9.14 -16.26
CA LEU A 258 -5.01 10.28 -15.42
C LEU A 258 -3.86 10.74 -14.50
N HIS A 259 -3.16 9.80 -13.86
CA HIS A 259 -2.04 10.13 -12.98
C HIS A 259 -0.87 10.79 -13.72
N LEU A 260 -0.49 10.25 -14.88
CA LEU A 260 0.59 10.82 -15.70
C LEU A 260 0.22 12.20 -16.25
N CYS A 261 -1.02 12.36 -16.72
CA CYS A 261 -1.51 13.63 -17.27
C CYS A 261 -1.63 14.71 -16.20
N VAL A 262 -2.23 14.41 -15.05
CA VAL A 262 -2.29 15.36 -13.93
C VAL A 262 -0.89 15.65 -13.38
N GLY A 263 0.00 14.66 -13.32
CA GLY A 263 1.40 14.88 -12.99
C GLY A 263 2.05 15.90 -13.93
N ALA A 264 1.90 15.74 -15.24
CA ALA A 264 2.44 16.70 -16.21
C ALA A 264 1.81 18.10 -16.06
N VAL A 265 0.52 18.18 -15.74
CA VAL A 265 -0.14 19.46 -15.41
C VAL A 265 0.49 20.09 -14.17
N VAL A 266 0.72 19.34 -13.10
CA VAL A 266 1.36 19.84 -11.87
C VAL A 266 2.77 20.36 -12.18
N ALA A 267 3.57 19.63 -12.95
CA ALA A 267 4.90 20.07 -13.37
C ALA A 267 4.85 21.39 -14.16
N ALA A 268 3.94 21.49 -15.13
CA ALA A 268 3.78 22.68 -15.98
C ALA A 268 3.19 23.88 -15.24
N ALA A 269 2.29 23.64 -14.28
CA ALA A 269 1.58 24.69 -13.54
C ALA A 269 2.50 25.51 -12.63
N VAL A 270 3.59 24.94 -12.11
CA VAL A 270 4.55 25.64 -11.24
C VAL A 270 5.23 26.82 -11.97
N PRO A 271 6.06 26.59 -13.01
CA PRO A 271 6.71 27.70 -13.72
C PRO A 271 5.69 28.58 -14.45
N LEU A 272 4.58 28.04 -14.95
CA LEU A 272 3.51 28.82 -15.55
C LEU A 272 2.91 29.82 -14.53
N GLY A 273 2.55 29.34 -13.34
CA GLY A 273 1.98 30.16 -12.28
C GLY A 273 2.94 31.26 -11.82
N THR A 274 4.22 30.93 -11.64
CA THR A 274 5.26 31.91 -11.30
C THR A 274 5.37 33.00 -12.37
N VAL A 275 5.44 32.64 -13.65
CA VAL A 275 5.53 33.62 -14.73
C VAL A 275 4.28 34.50 -14.79
N LEU A 276 3.08 33.93 -14.68
CA LEU A 276 1.84 34.70 -14.71
C LEU A 276 1.68 35.66 -13.54
N ALA A 277 2.21 35.30 -12.37
CA ALA A 277 2.17 36.13 -11.18
C ALA A 277 3.18 37.28 -11.22
N MET A 278 4.40 37.00 -11.71
CA MET A 278 5.50 37.98 -11.72
C MET A 278 5.54 38.86 -12.98
N ASP A 279 5.06 38.36 -14.11
CA ASP A 279 4.94 39.06 -15.39
C ASP A 279 3.53 38.87 -15.98
N PRO A 280 2.53 39.65 -15.51
CA PRO A 280 1.15 39.52 -15.94
C PRO A 280 1.02 39.59 -17.47
N PRO A 281 0.39 38.60 -18.12
CA PRO A 281 0.48 38.46 -19.57
C PRO A 281 -0.38 39.51 -20.29
N LEU A 282 0.20 40.14 -21.32
CA LEU A 282 -0.48 41.06 -22.23
C LEU A 282 -0.25 40.64 -23.70
N GLY A 283 -1.15 41.03 -24.60
CA GLY A 283 -1.03 40.78 -26.04
C GLY A 283 -0.87 39.29 -26.38
N VAL A 284 0.19 38.94 -27.12
CA VAL A 284 0.47 37.56 -27.56
C VAL A 284 0.66 36.61 -26.36
N ARG A 285 1.30 37.07 -25.28
CA ARG A 285 1.46 36.26 -24.06
C ARG A 285 0.10 35.91 -23.45
N ALA A 286 -0.84 36.86 -23.41
CA ALA A 286 -2.19 36.61 -22.91
C ALA A 286 -2.97 35.63 -23.79
N ALA A 287 -2.81 35.75 -25.12
CA ALA A 287 -3.45 34.85 -26.09
C ALA A 287 -2.97 33.40 -25.96
N VAL A 288 -1.76 33.15 -25.47
CA VAL A 288 -1.23 31.81 -25.18
C VAL A 288 -1.55 31.37 -23.75
N ALA A 289 -1.37 32.26 -22.77
CA ALA A 289 -1.52 31.97 -21.35
C ALA A 289 -2.92 31.48 -20.97
N TRP A 290 -3.98 32.21 -21.35
CA TRP A 290 -5.33 31.88 -20.89
C TRP A 290 -5.87 30.57 -21.47
N PRO A 291 -5.69 30.26 -22.78
CA PRO A 291 -6.00 28.93 -23.30
C PRO A 291 -5.19 27.83 -22.63
N THR A 292 -3.90 28.06 -22.36
CA THR A 292 -3.04 27.09 -21.66
C THR A 292 -3.58 26.78 -20.27
N VAL A 293 -3.89 27.80 -19.46
CA VAL A 293 -4.49 27.64 -18.12
C VAL A 293 -5.83 26.92 -18.21
N ALA A 294 -6.69 27.28 -19.16
CA ALA A 294 -7.99 26.64 -19.36
C ALA A 294 -7.86 25.15 -19.71
N VAL A 295 -6.93 24.81 -20.61
CA VAL A 295 -6.66 23.42 -21.02
C VAL A 295 -6.10 22.58 -19.87
N LEU A 296 -5.12 23.11 -19.13
CA LEU A 296 -4.56 22.45 -17.95
C LEU A 296 -5.63 22.26 -16.86
N GLY A 297 -6.46 23.28 -16.63
CA GLY A 297 -7.60 23.20 -15.70
C GLY A 297 -8.65 22.17 -16.12
N ALA A 298 -8.94 22.06 -17.41
CA ALA A 298 -9.85 21.05 -17.95
C ALA A 298 -9.34 19.62 -17.69
N VAL A 299 -8.05 19.37 -17.85
CA VAL A 299 -7.43 18.06 -17.52
C VAL A 299 -7.65 17.70 -16.06
N VAL A 300 -7.40 18.62 -15.13
CA VAL A 300 -7.61 18.40 -13.69
C VAL A 300 -9.08 18.15 -13.38
N LEU A 301 -9.99 18.94 -13.95
CA LEU A 301 -11.43 18.76 -13.77
C LEU A 301 -11.91 17.39 -14.29
N ILE A 302 -11.48 16.99 -15.49
CA ILE A 302 -11.80 15.68 -16.06
C ILE A 302 -11.29 14.58 -15.15
N ALA A 303 -10.05 14.67 -14.65
CA ALA A 303 -9.48 13.69 -13.74
C ALA A 303 -10.30 13.57 -12.45
N VAL A 304 -10.57 14.68 -11.74
CA VAL A 304 -11.34 14.68 -10.49
C VAL A 304 -12.74 14.06 -10.67
N VAL A 305 -13.41 14.38 -11.78
CA VAL A 305 -14.72 13.79 -12.12
C VAL A 305 -14.57 12.30 -12.44
N ALA A 306 -13.56 11.90 -13.21
CA ALA A 306 -13.33 10.52 -13.61
C ALA A 306 -13.06 9.58 -12.44
N LEU A 307 -12.35 10.03 -11.40
CA LEU A 307 -12.05 9.23 -10.20
C LEU A 307 -13.30 8.70 -9.48
N GLY A 308 -14.44 9.40 -9.62
CA GLY A 308 -15.70 9.09 -8.96
C GLY A 308 -16.62 8.19 -9.78
N ARG A 309 -16.20 7.77 -10.97
CA ARG A 309 -17.11 7.20 -11.96
C ARG A 309 -16.90 5.70 -12.14
N PRO A 310 -17.97 4.90 -12.25
CA PRO A 310 -17.86 3.45 -12.35
C PRO A 310 -17.01 2.95 -13.52
N TRP A 311 -17.00 3.65 -14.66
CA TRP A 311 -16.20 3.21 -15.81
C TRP A 311 -14.69 3.16 -15.49
N LEU A 312 -14.20 4.03 -14.60
CA LEU A 312 -12.80 4.01 -14.21
C LEU A 312 -12.50 2.78 -13.35
N SER A 313 -13.40 2.46 -12.42
CA SER A 313 -13.22 1.38 -11.44
C SER A 313 -13.70 0.00 -11.91
N ARG A 314 -14.45 -0.10 -13.00
CA ARG A 314 -14.88 -1.39 -13.58
C ARG A 314 -13.67 -2.19 -14.05
N ARG A 315 -13.56 -3.40 -13.52
CA ARG A 315 -12.61 -4.44 -13.91
C ARG A 315 -13.23 -5.22 -15.06
N ALA A 316 -12.82 -4.89 -16.28
CA ALA A 316 -13.22 -5.61 -17.49
C ALA A 316 -11.92 -5.74 -18.28
N GLY A 317 -11.49 -6.99 -18.54
CA GLY A 317 -10.13 -7.39 -18.92
C GLY A 317 -9.39 -6.48 -19.92
N ASP A 318 -9.08 -7.00 -21.09
CA ASP A 318 -8.19 -6.32 -22.04
C ASP A 318 -8.97 -5.21 -22.78
N THR A 319 -9.09 -4.02 -22.15
CA THR A 319 -9.72 -2.86 -22.80
C THR A 319 -8.65 -1.89 -23.32
N PRO A 320 -8.58 -1.61 -24.64
CA PRO A 320 -7.68 -0.60 -25.17
C PRO A 320 -8.04 0.79 -24.62
N LEU A 321 -7.07 1.72 -24.69
CA LEU A 321 -7.30 3.12 -24.33
C LEU A 321 -8.43 3.68 -25.21
N GLY A 322 -9.49 4.19 -24.57
CA GLY A 322 -10.64 4.77 -25.26
C GLY A 322 -10.43 6.22 -25.70
N PRO A 323 -11.39 6.80 -26.45
CA PRO A 323 -11.31 8.18 -26.95
C PRO A 323 -11.17 9.23 -25.82
N TRP A 324 -11.75 8.97 -24.65
CA TRP A 324 -11.59 9.83 -23.47
C TRP A 324 -10.15 9.89 -22.96
N SER A 325 -9.45 8.75 -22.93
CA SER A 325 -8.04 8.71 -22.56
C SER A 325 -7.18 9.47 -23.57
N ALA A 326 -7.45 9.28 -24.87
CA ALA A 326 -6.77 10.05 -25.92
C ALA A 326 -7.02 11.56 -25.79
N THR A 327 -8.26 11.96 -25.50
CA THR A 327 -8.63 13.37 -25.29
C THR A 327 -7.82 14.00 -24.15
N VAL A 328 -7.73 13.33 -23.01
CA VAL A 328 -6.94 13.82 -21.86
C VAL A 328 -5.46 13.96 -22.23
N ILE A 329 -4.89 12.98 -22.94
CA ILE A 329 -3.49 13.03 -23.40
C ILE A 329 -3.26 14.23 -24.32
N VAL A 330 -4.15 14.44 -25.31
CA VAL A 330 -4.03 15.56 -26.26
C VAL A 330 -4.13 16.90 -25.55
N LEU A 331 -5.09 17.06 -24.64
CA LEU A 331 -5.21 18.28 -23.83
C LEU A 331 -3.96 18.52 -22.98
N THR A 332 -3.42 17.48 -22.35
CA THR A 332 -2.17 17.60 -21.58
C THR A 332 -1.00 18.01 -22.46
N CYS A 333 -0.80 17.37 -23.62
CA CYS A 333 0.27 17.74 -24.55
C CYS A 333 0.12 19.19 -25.03
N ALA A 334 -1.10 19.64 -25.35
CA ALA A 334 -1.38 21.01 -25.75
C ALA A 334 -1.09 22.01 -24.62
N GLY A 335 -1.48 21.69 -23.38
CA GLY A 335 -1.18 22.52 -22.21
C GLY A 335 0.32 22.61 -21.92
N VAL A 336 1.06 21.49 -21.96
CA VAL A 336 2.52 21.50 -21.78
C VAL A 336 3.21 22.28 -22.89
N ALA A 337 2.79 22.10 -24.15
CA ALA A 337 3.33 22.87 -25.27
C ALA A 337 3.04 24.37 -25.14
N GLY A 338 1.83 24.75 -24.69
CA GLY A 338 1.47 26.13 -24.40
C GLY A 338 2.31 26.74 -23.29
N THR A 339 2.59 25.98 -22.22
CA THR A 339 3.52 26.40 -21.15
C THR A 339 4.92 26.62 -21.70
N VAL A 340 5.47 25.66 -22.45
CA VAL A 340 6.80 25.78 -23.06
C VAL A 340 6.87 27.00 -23.97
N LEU A 341 5.86 27.22 -24.81
CA LEU A 341 5.79 28.39 -25.67
C LEU A 341 5.80 29.69 -24.86
N LEU A 342 5.00 29.78 -23.78
CA LEU A 342 4.97 30.97 -22.92
C LEU A 342 6.31 31.22 -22.23
N LEU A 343 6.99 30.16 -21.77
CA LEU A 343 8.30 30.26 -21.13
C LEU A 343 9.38 30.74 -22.10
N LEU A 344 9.23 30.49 -23.41
CA LEU A 344 10.16 30.92 -24.47
C LEU A 344 9.83 32.30 -25.07
N LEU A 345 8.65 32.86 -24.75
CA LEU A 345 8.31 34.20 -25.19
C LEU A 345 9.08 35.24 -24.36
N PRO A 346 9.52 36.37 -24.95
CA PRO A 346 10.16 37.45 -24.22
C PRO A 346 9.30 37.98 -23.07
N ASP A 347 9.95 38.44 -22.01
CA ASP A 347 9.30 39.09 -20.86
C ASP A 347 8.45 40.29 -21.32
N GLY A 348 7.30 40.51 -20.68
CA GLY A 348 6.43 41.63 -20.99
C GLY A 348 7.06 42.99 -20.65
N PRO A 349 6.66 44.08 -21.36
CA PRO A 349 7.16 45.42 -21.05
C PRO A 349 6.66 45.99 -19.71
N ALA A 350 5.71 45.32 -19.05
CA ALA A 350 5.06 45.78 -17.82
C ALA A 350 5.56 45.08 -16.54
N GLY A 351 6.30 43.96 -16.67
CA GLY A 351 6.80 43.17 -15.53
C GLY A 351 8.25 43.49 -15.16
N THR A 352 8.69 43.05 -13.99
CA THR A 352 10.12 42.99 -13.67
C THR A 352 10.76 41.87 -14.50
N PRO A 353 11.89 42.12 -15.20
CA PRO A 353 12.58 41.08 -15.94
C PRO A 353 12.88 39.90 -15.03
N LEU A 354 12.39 38.71 -15.38
CA LEU A 354 12.39 37.56 -14.47
C LEU A 354 13.81 37.14 -14.06
N ALA A 355 14.78 37.37 -14.95
CA ALA A 355 16.19 37.12 -14.69
C ALA A 355 16.78 37.96 -13.54
N GLN A 356 16.20 39.13 -13.22
CA GLN A 356 16.63 39.99 -12.09
C GLN A 356 16.17 39.47 -10.73
N LEU A 357 15.19 38.56 -10.72
CA LEU A 357 14.70 37.92 -9.50
C LEU A 357 15.57 36.74 -9.05
N ARG A 358 16.45 36.24 -9.93
CA ARG A 358 17.38 35.14 -9.65
C ARG A 358 18.56 35.57 -8.78
N PRO A 359 19.31 34.63 -8.17
CA PRO A 359 20.56 34.93 -7.49
C PRO A 359 21.55 35.70 -8.39
N PRO A 360 22.28 36.70 -7.86
CA PRO A 360 23.39 37.33 -8.57
C PRO A 360 24.45 36.31 -9.00
N ALA A 361 25.10 36.52 -10.14
CA ALA A 361 26.21 35.66 -10.54
C ALA A 361 27.44 35.94 -9.67
N GLY A 362 28.12 34.87 -9.23
CA GLY A 362 29.32 34.99 -8.40
C GLY A 362 29.08 34.83 -6.90
N CYS A 363 27.84 34.58 -6.45
CA CYS A 363 27.52 34.37 -5.03
C CYS A 363 28.29 33.22 -4.36
N ILE A 364 28.72 32.21 -5.13
CA ILE A 364 29.57 31.13 -4.62
C ILE A 364 31.00 31.63 -4.35
N ARG A 365 31.51 32.56 -5.15
CA ARG A 365 32.88 33.09 -5.01
C ARG A 365 32.98 34.23 -3.99
N ASP A 366 31.97 35.09 -3.95
CA ASP A 366 31.86 36.19 -3.00
C ASP A 366 30.47 36.19 -2.34
N PRO A 367 30.30 35.45 -1.24
CA PRO A 367 29.03 35.41 -0.52
C PRO A 367 28.61 36.73 0.11
N ALA A 368 29.55 37.67 0.30
CA ALA A 368 29.27 38.99 0.86
C ALA A 368 28.65 39.95 -0.17
N GLN A 369 28.60 39.55 -1.45
CA GLN A 369 28.00 40.35 -2.51
C GLN A 369 26.51 40.63 -2.22
N ALA A 370 26.10 41.88 -2.47
CA ALA A 370 24.74 42.34 -2.22
C ALA A 370 23.71 41.45 -2.96
N GLY A 371 22.76 40.91 -2.20
CA GLY A 371 21.70 40.04 -2.72
C GLY A 371 22.02 38.54 -2.71
N CYS A 372 23.24 38.12 -2.37
CA CYS A 372 23.62 36.70 -2.28
C CYS A 372 23.14 35.99 -1.01
N LEU A 373 22.89 36.73 0.07
CA LEU A 373 22.38 36.21 1.35
C LEU A 373 20.84 36.27 1.46
N VAL A 374 20.16 36.71 0.40
CA VAL A 374 18.70 36.81 0.35
C VAL A 374 18.14 35.55 -0.29
N ASP A 375 17.03 35.03 0.24
CA ASP A 375 16.31 33.92 -0.40
C ASP A 375 15.79 34.35 -1.78
N ARG A 376 16.26 33.66 -2.81
CA ARG A 376 15.89 33.86 -4.22
C ARG A 376 15.32 32.57 -4.83
N SER A 377 14.71 31.73 -4.01
CA SER A 377 13.90 30.60 -4.46
C SER A 377 12.80 31.04 -5.44
N LEU A 378 12.32 30.09 -6.24
CA LEU A 378 11.31 30.33 -7.26
C LEU A 378 10.05 30.98 -6.63
N PRO A 379 9.67 32.21 -7.03
CA PRO A 379 8.55 32.91 -6.41
C PRO A 379 7.26 32.09 -6.45
N GLY A 380 6.63 31.94 -5.28
CA GLY A 380 5.38 31.21 -5.09
C GLY A 380 5.51 29.69 -4.92
N TYR A 381 6.70 29.10 -5.14
CA TYR A 381 6.86 27.65 -5.05
C TYR A 381 6.64 27.11 -3.62
N ASP A 382 7.17 27.79 -2.61
CA ASP A 382 6.93 27.49 -1.19
C ASP A 382 5.45 27.49 -0.85
N TRP A 383 4.72 28.50 -1.34
CA TRP A 383 3.30 28.66 -1.13
C TRP A 383 2.52 27.49 -1.76
N ILE A 384 2.88 27.11 -3.00
CA ILE A 384 2.29 25.95 -3.68
C ILE A 384 2.47 24.69 -2.84
N ILE A 385 3.68 24.38 -2.37
CA ILE A 385 3.95 23.17 -1.59
C ILE A 385 3.21 23.20 -0.25
N ALA A 386 3.22 24.33 0.45
CA ALA A 386 2.57 24.48 1.76
C ALA A 386 1.04 24.25 1.67
N TRP A 387 0.38 24.86 0.69
CA TRP A 387 -1.05 24.66 0.44
C TRP A 387 -1.36 23.26 -0.03
N TYR A 388 -0.52 22.69 -0.88
CA TYR A 388 -0.69 21.33 -1.38
C TYR A 388 -0.62 20.30 -0.25
N GLY A 389 0.38 20.42 0.64
CA GLY A 389 0.51 19.59 1.83
C GLY A 389 -0.66 19.76 2.79
N THR A 390 -1.08 21.00 3.05
CA THR A 390 -2.25 21.31 3.91
C THR A 390 -3.52 20.70 3.35
N GLY A 391 -3.74 20.78 2.03
CA GLY A 391 -4.85 20.14 1.35
C GLY A 391 -4.85 18.62 1.49
N GLN A 392 -3.68 17.98 1.47
CA GLN A 392 -3.53 16.54 1.73
C GLN A 392 -3.90 16.17 3.18
N VAL A 393 -3.56 17.00 4.16
CA VAL A 393 -3.98 16.80 5.57
C VAL A 393 -5.50 16.88 5.72
N LEU A 394 -6.12 17.89 5.10
CA LEU A 394 -7.59 18.01 5.06
C LEU A 394 -8.25 16.81 4.36
N LEU A 395 -7.63 16.31 3.30
CA LEU A 395 -8.11 15.13 2.57
C LEU A 395 -7.99 13.85 3.41
N LEU A 396 -6.89 13.65 4.15
CA LEU A 396 -6.74 12.54 5.10
C LEU A 396 -7.77 12.61 6.23
N ALA A 397 -8.05 13.80 6.76
CA ALA A 397 -9.12 14.02 7.72
C ALA A 397 -10.49 13.66 7.14
N ALA A 398 -10.77 14.06 5.88
CA ALA A 398 -11.99 13.70 5.16
C ALA A 398 -12.13 12.19 4.96
N ILE A 399 -11.06 11.51 4.53
CA ILE A 399 -11.04 10.04 4.40
C ILE A 399 -11.40 9.40 5.73
N GLY A 400 -10.77 9.81 6.82
CA GLY A 400 -11.01 9.25 8.16
C GLY A 400 -12.43 9.49 8.67
N ALA A 401 -12.93 10.71 8.49
CA ALA A 401 -14.27 11.13 8.91
C ALA A 401 -15.36 10.36 8.14
N VAL A 402 -15.28 10.32 6.80
CA VAL A 402 -16.27 9.62 5.96
C VAL A 402 -16.16 8.11 6.14
N ALA A 403 -14.94 7.55 6.19
CA ALA A 403 -14.74 6.13 6.44
C ALA A 403 -15.37 5.72 7.75
N ARG A 404 -15.31 6.53 8.82
CA ARG A 404 -15.92 6.23 10.12
C ARG A 404 -17.43 6.47 10.17
N SER A 405 -17.88 7.63 9.73
CA SER A 405 -19.19 8.19 10.08
C SER A 405 -20.08 8.49 8.85
N GLY A 406 -19.62 8.14 7.65
CA GLY A 406 -20.38 8.28 6.40
C GLY A 406 -20.41 9.71 5.86
N ARG A 407 -21.27 9.94 4.85
CA ARG A 407 -21.30 11.20 4.07
C ARG A 407 -21.49 12.46 4.90
N ARG A 408 -22.27 12.41 5.98
CA ARG A 408 -22.53 13.59 6.84
C ARG A 408 -21.24 14.14 7.46
N ALA A 409 -20.25 13.28 7.69
CA ALA A 409 -18.97 13.66 8.25
C ALA A 409 -18.08 14.45 7.27
N LEU A 410 -18.44 14.50 5.99
CA LEU A 410 -17.74 15.28 4.97
C LEU A 410 -17.96 16.79 5.12
N ALA A 411 -19.05 17.21 5.79
CA ALA A 411 -19.38 18.63 5.94
C ALA A 411 -18.27 19.43 6.61
N ALA A 412 -17.64 18.89 7.67
CA ALA A 412 -16.61 19.60 8.43
C ALA A 412 -15.28 19.76 7.64
N PRO A 413 -14.72 18.71 7.00
CA PRO A 413 -13.59 18.86 6.09
C PRO A 413 -13.86 19.78 4.90
N VAL A 414 -15.06 19.74 4.31
CA VAL A 414 -15.43 20.65 3.21
C VAL A 414 -15.53 22.09 3.70
N ALA A 415 -16.13 22.33 4.86
CA ALA A 415 -16.17 23.65 5.46
C ALA A 415 -14.75 24.18 5.73
N ALA A 416 -13.86 23.35 6.28
CA ALA A 416 -12.45 23.71 6.47
C ALA A 416 -11.75 24.05 5.15
N ALA A 417 -11.93 23.24 4.11
CA ALA A 417 -11.33 23.45 2.79
C ALA A 417 -11.84 24.72 2.08
N LEU A 418 -13.05 25.20 2.41
CA LEU A 418 -13.61 26.46 1.89
C LEU A 418 -13.23 27.66 2.75
N LEU A 419 -13.34 27.53 4.08
CA LEU A 419 -13.12 28.63 5.02
C LEU A 419 -11.64 29.03 5.10
N LEU A 420 -10.71 28.08 4.97
CA LEU A 420 -9.28 28.38 5.03
C LEU A 420 -8.85 29.35 3.90
N PRO A 421 -9.06 29.06 2.60
CA PRO A 421 -8.71 30.01 1.54
C PRO A 421 -9.55 31.29 1.58
N LEU A 422 -10.83 31.24 1.99
CA LEU A 422 -11.64 32.44 2.18
C LEU A 422 -11.08 33.34 3.28
N GLY A 423 -10.62 32.76 4.39
CA GLY A 423 -10.00 33.49 5.48
C GLY A 423 -8.67 34.11 5.08
N VAL A 424 -7.87 33.40 4.26
CA VAL A 424 -6.63 33.98 3.70
C VAL A 424 -6.93 35.10 2.71
N ALA A 425 -7.94 34.94 1.83
CA ALA A 425 -8.38 36.01 0.94
C ALA A 425 -8.91 37.23 1.72
N TRP A 426 -9.54 37.01 2.86
CA TRP A 426 -9.97 38.07 3.77
C TRP A 426 -8.79 38.83 4.38
N ILE A 427 -7.79 38.12 4.90
CA ILE A 427 -6.55 38.69 5.46
C ILE A 427 -5.79 39.49 4.38
N ALA A 428 -5.73 38.95 3.15
CA ALA A 428 -5.09 39.60 2.02
C ALA A 428 -5.87 40.82 1.46
N GLY A 429 -7.07 41.11 1.98
CA GLY A 429 -7.90 42.22 1.52
C GLY A 429 -8.56 42.00 0.16
N TRP A 430 -8.62 40.76 -0.34
CA TRP A 430 -9.21 40.42 -1.63
C TRP A 430 -10.74 40.40 -1.62
N LEU A 431 -11.35 40.51 -0.44
CA LEU A 431 -12.81 40.52 -0.26
C LEU A 431 -13.32 41.96 -0.08
N PRO A 432 -13.80 42.64 -1.14
CA PRO A 432 -14.11 44.08 -1.11
C PRO A 432 -15.28 44.48 -0.21
N ALA A 433 -16.13 43.51 0.18
CA ALA A 433 -17.35 43.76 0.98
C ALA A 433 -17.19 43.39 2.48
N VAL A 434 -16.00 42.99 2.92
CA VAL A 434 -15.76 42.52 4.30
C VAL A 434 -14.87 43.53 5.04
N PRO A 435 -15.14 43.84 6.33
CA PRO A 435 -14.26 44.69 7.14
C PRO A 435 -12.81 44.19 7.13
N PRO A 436 -11.79 45.06 7.25
CA PRO A 436 -10.39 44.62 7.24
C PRO A 436 -10.10 43.62 8.38
N ALA A 437 -9.26 42.63 8.10
CA ALA A 437 -8.85 41.66 9.09
C ALA A 437 -8.05 42.32 10.24
N PRO A 438 -8.11 41.78 11.47
CA PRO A 438 -7.31 42.29 12.58
C PRO A 438 -5.81 42.25 12.27
N HIS A 439 -5.07 43.32 12.59
CA HIS A 439 -3.64 43.46 12.26
C HIS A 439 -2.70 42.40 12.85
N ARG A 440 -3.15 41.60 13.82
CA ARG A 440 -2.38 40.51 14.43
C ARG A 440 -2.73 39.13 13.86
N LEU A 441 -3.68 39.06 12.92
CA LEU A 441 -4.14 37.81 12.34
C LEU A 441 -3.37 37.55 11.05
N ASP A 442 -2.52 36.54 11.07
CA ASP A 442 -1.82 36.03 9.89
C ASP A 442 -2.50 34.78 9.33
N ASP A 443 -2.21 34.46 8.07
CA ASP A 443 -2.76 33.34 7.32
C ASP A 443 -2.51 31.97 7.99
N TRP A 444 -1.29 31.73 8.48
CA TRP A 444 -0.93 30.48 9.15
C TRP A 444 -1.76 30.19 10.40
N MET A 445 -2.24 31.23 11.09
CA MET A 445 -3.04 31.12 12.33
C MET A 445 -4.41 30.47 12.07
N LEU A 446 -4.90 30.50 10.83
CA LEU A 446 -6.15 29.85 10.43
C LEU A 446 -5.99 28.35 10.17
N THR A 447 -4.75 27.87 9.98
CA THR A 447 -4.46 26.49 9.56
C THR A 447 -4.85 25.46 10.61
N VAL A 448 -4.38 25.64 11.86
CA VAL A 448 -4.69 24.70 12.95
C VAL A 448 -6.20 24.66 13.25
N PRO A 449 -6.91 25.80 13.38
CA PRO A 449 -8.37 25.79 13.50
C PRO A 449 -9.08 25.11 12.33
N ALA A 450 -8.65 25.31 11.09
CA ALA A 450 -9.25 24.66 9.92
C ALA A 450 -9.06 23.13 9.95
N ILE A 451 -7.85 22.66 10.27
CA ILE A 451 -7.58 21.21 10.40
C ILE A 451 -8.34 20.61 11.59
N ALA A 452 -8.44 21.33 12.71
CA ALA A 452 -9.25 20.92 13.86
C ALA A 452 -10.75 20.83 13.50
N LEU A 453 -11.27 21.79 12.74
CA LEU A 453 -12.63 21.76 12.19
C LEU A 453 -12.83 20.53 11.29
N ALA A 454 -11.90 20.25 10.38
CA ALA A 454 -11.94 19.05 9.56
C ALA A 454 -11.97 17.76 10.41
N GLY A 455 -11.16 17.72 11.47
CA GLY A 455 -11.12 16.66 12.47
C GLY A 455 -12.43 16.49 13.25
N GLY A 456 -13.26 17.51 13.35
CA GLY A 456 -14.59 17.45 13.99
C GLY A 456 -15.50 16.37 13.40
N GLY A 457 -15.34 16.03 12.12
CA GLY A 457 -16.06 14.92 11.49
C GLY A 457 -15.76 13.54 12.13
N LEU A 458 -14.59 13.37 12.76
CA LEU A 458 -14.19 12.14 13.46
C LEU A 458 -14.94 11.95 14.79
N LEU A 459 -15.48 13.03 15.36
CA LEU A 459 -16.24 13.02 16.60
C LEU A 459 -17.66 12.48 16.40
N LEU A 460 -18.15 12.46 15.16
CA LEU A 460 -19.47 11.91 14.84
C LEU A 460 -19.54 10.41 15.16
N PRO A 461 -20.71 9.92 15.61
CA PRO A 461 -20.92 8.50 15.86
C PRO A 461 -20.54 7.65 14.65
N ARG A 462 -19.85 6.54 14.91
CA ARG A 462 -19.52 5.58 13.87
C ARG A 462 -20.81 5.02 13.29
N THR A 463 -20.84 4.90 11.96
CA THR A 463 -21.91 4.16 11.29
C THR A 463 -21.73 2.66 11.59
N GLY A 464 -22.72 2.09 12.28
CA GLY A 464 -22.74 0.68 12.67
C GLY A 464 -22.82 -0.26 11.46
N PRO A 465 -22.42 -1.54 11.63
CA PRO A 465 -22.78 -2.58 10.68
C PRO A 465 -24.31 -2.71 10.54
N ALA A 466 -24.78 -3.23 9.41
CA ALA A 466 -26.21 -3.43 9.15
C ALA A 466 -26.86 -4.42 10.14
N ALA A 467 -26.05 -5.30 10.76
CA ALA A 467 -26.47 -6.20 11.83
C ALA A 467 -25.60 -5.97 13.09
N PRO A 468 -26.19 -5.95 14.30
CA PRO A 468 -25.41 -5.88 15.53
C PRO A 468 -24.53 -7.13 15.69
N PRO A 469 -23.28 -6.98 16.19
CA PRO A 469 -22.41 -8.12 16.45
C PRO A 469 -23.08 -9.08 17.43
N ARG A 470 -22.98 -10.39 17.18
CA ARG A 470 -23.50 -11.40 18.10
C ARG A 470 -22.81 -11.24 19.48
N PRO A 471 -23.57 -11.21 20.59
CA PRO A 471 -23.00 -11.10 21.93
C PRO A 471 -21.93 -12.18 22.15
N GLY A 472 -20.75 -11.78 22.64
CA GLY A 472 -19.70 -12.71 23.03
C GLY A 472 -18.66 -13.08 21.96
N GLN A 473 -18.70 -12.52 20.73
CA GLN A 473 -17.60 -12.73 19.77
C GLN A 473 -16.37 -11.86 20.11
N PRO A 474 -15.21 -12.45 20.47
CA PRO A 474 -13.98 -11.69 20.70
C PRO A 474 -13.52 -11.01 19.40
N HIS A 475 -13.02 -9.77 19.49
CA HIS A 475 -12.43 -9.02 18.36
C HIS A 475 -13.38 -8.66 17.22
N ALA A 476 -14.68 -8.54 17.49
CA ALA A 476 -15.67 -8.10 16.51
C ALA A 476 -15.56 -6.61 16.11
N ASP A 477 -14.71 -5.82 16.78
CA ASP A 477 -14.57 -4.39 16.50
C ASP A 477 -13.46 -4.06 15.48
N LEU A 478 -13.69 -3.01 14.70
CA LEU A 478 -12.82 -2.56 13.61
C LEU A 478 -11.52 -1.95 14.11
N GLY A 479 -10.47 -2.12 13.31
CA GLY A 479 -9.19 -1.45 13.50
C GLY A 479 -9.37 0.06 13.52
N TRP A 480 -8.78 0.71 14.53
CA TRP A 480 -8.86 2.16 14.76
C TRP A 480 -10.29 2.74 14.71
N GLY A 481 -11.32 1.94 14.97
CA GLY A 481 -12.72 2.37 14.91
C GLY A 481 -13.19 2.76 13.49
N GLY A 482 -12.68 2.09 12.45
CA GLY A 482 -13.05 2.31 11.05
C GLY A 482 -12.23 3.36 10.30
N ARG A 483 -11.17 3.88 10.93
CA ARG A 483 -10.24 4.88 10.35
C ARG A 483 -9.07 4.27 9.58
N GLY A 484 -9.10 2.95 9.32
CA GLY A 484 -8.07 2.20 8.59
C GLY A 484 -7.58 2.89 7.31
N PRO A 485 -8.46 3.37 6.42
CA PRO A 485 -8.04 4.04 5.18
C PRO A 485 -7.15 5.27 5.45
N ALA A 486 -7.54 6.13 6.40
CA ALA A 486 -6.78 7.35 6.70
C ALA A 486 -5.44 7.05 7.40
N VAL A 487 -5.41 6.05 8.29
CA VAL A 487 -4.17 5.65 8.99
C VAL A 487 -3.16 5.09 8.00
N ILE A 488 -3.58 4.18 7.12
CA ILE A 488 -2.69 3.54 6.13
C ILE A 488 -2.25 4.56 5.08
N ALA A 489 -3.17 5.36 4.54
CA ALA A 489 -2.84 6.45 3.61
C ALA A 489 -1.91 7.49 4.24
N GLY A 490 -2.11 7.83 5.52
CA GLY A 490 -1.27 8.75 6.28
C GLY A 490 0.16 8.24 6.46
N PHE A 491 0.38 6.94 6.68
CA PHE A 491 1.73 6.37 6.67
C PHE A 491 2.37 6.45 5.29
N GLY A 492 1.61 6.19 4.22
CA GLY A 492 2.07 6.40 2.85
C GLY A 492 2.45 7.85 2.59
N TRP A 493 1.64 8.80 3.09
CA TRP A 493 1.88 10.24 2.98
C TRP A 493 3.18 10.67 3.69
N LEU A 494 3.33 10.32 4.97
CA LEU A 494 4.51 10.68 5.77
C LEU A 494 5.79 10.12 5.14
N LEU A 495 5.74 8.89 4.63
CA LEU A 495 6.87 8.29 3.94
C LEU A 495 7.17 9.01 2.62
N GLY A 496 6.14 9.36 1.84
CA GLY A 496 6.26 10.12 0.61
C GLY A 496 6.88 11.50 0.83
N ILE A 497 6.44 12.23 1.87
CA ILE A 497 7.03 13.51 2.27
C ILE A 497 8.49 13.32 2.69
N ALA A 498 8.80 12.34 3.54
CA ALA A 498 10.18 12.07 3.96
C ALA A 498 11.10 11.75 2.77
N TYR A 499 10.64 10.94 1.80
CA TYR A 499 11.41 10.61 0.60
C TYR A 499 11.62 11.85 -0.29
N CYS A 500 10.57 12.62 -0.54
CA CYS A 500 10.66 13.82 -1.38
C CYS A 500 11.57 14.88 -0.74
N SER A 501 11.38 15.17 0.55
CA SER A 501 12.21 16.10 1.30
C SER A 501 13.66 15.63 1.37
N GLY A 502 13.90 14.34 1.63
CA GLY A 502 15.25 13.78 1.70
C GLY A 502 16.01 13.88 0.38
N VAL A 503 15.36 13.65 -0.76
CA VAL A 503 15.99 13.86 -2.07
C VAL A 503 16.25 15.34 -2.34
N LEU A 504 15.32 16.24 -2.01
CA LEU A 504 15.53 17.68 -2.15
C LEU A 504 16.73 18.16 -1.34
N TYR A 505 16.83 17.77 -0.06
CA TYR A 505 18.02 18.05 0.76
C TYR A 505 19.29 17.48 0.17
N TRP A 506 19.28 16.21 -0.24
CA TRP A 506 20.44 15.55 -0.81
C TRP A 506 20.96 16.25 -2.07
N VAL A 507 20.06 16.79 -2.90
CA VAL A 507 20.43 17.59 -4.07
C VAL A 507 20.95 18.96 -3.64
N THR A 508 20.24 19.68 -2.78
CA THR A 508 20.64 21.01 -2.31
C THR A 508 22.03 20.98 -1.68
N ASP A 509 22.31 20.01 -0.80
CA ASP A 509 23.62 19.82 -0.15
C ASP A 509 24.77 19.59 -1.16
N ARG A 510 24.47 19.07 -2.36
CA ARG A 510 25.47 18.89 -3.43
C ARG A 510 25.66 20.12 -4.30
N LEU A 511 24.65 20.98 -4.39
CA LEU A 511 24.73 22.23 -5.16
C LEU A 511 25.44 23.33 -4.35
N THR A 512 25.38 23.28 -3.03
CA THR A 512 25.95 24.27 -2.11
C THR A 512 27.32 23.85 -1.57
N ASP A 513 28.23 24.80 -1.30
CA ASP A 513 29.44 24.51 -0.51
C ASP A 513 29.07 24.45 0.97
N GLY A 514 29.59 23.46 1.70
CA GLY A 514 29.45 23.44 3.15
C GLY A 514 30.20 24.62 3.76
N ASP A 515 29.51 25.74 4.03
CA ASP A 515 30.09 26.86 4.77
C ASP A 515 30.26 26.46 6.25
N PRO A 516 31.50 26.41 6.78
CA PRO A 516 31.76 26.12 8.19
C PRO A 516 31.16 27.16 9.15
N ALA A 517 30.80 28.36 8.66
CA ALA A 517 30.28 29.47 9.46
C ALA A 517 28.75 29.50 9.58
N GLY A 518 28.03 28.59 8.91
CA GLY A 518 26.57 28.49 8.98
C GLY A 518 25.81 29.62 8.25
N GLY A 519 26.48 30.37 7.37
CA GLY A 519 25.83 31.32 6.47
C GLY A 519 25.17 30.61 5.29
N ARG A 520 23.93 30.99 4.95
CA ARG A 520 23.24 30.48 3.75
C ARG A 520 23.88 31.11 2.50
N THR A 521 24.79 30.38 1.86
CA THR A 521 25.39 30.79 0.60
C THR A 521 24.90 29.84 -0.50
N GLY A 522 24.35 30.34 -1.60
CA GLY A 522 23.93 29.49 -2.72
C GLY A 522 22.48 29.01 -2.70
N VAL A 523 22.25 27.73 -3.03
CA VAL A 523 20.92 27.15 -3.28
C VAL A 523 20.23 26.83 -1.95
N VAL A 524 18.97 27.27 -1.82
CA VAL A 524 18.17 27.13 -0.59
C VAL A 524 17.03 26.12 -0.83
N PRO A 525 16.81 25.14 0.06
CA PRO A 525 15.68 24.23 -0.08
C PRO A 525 14.36 24.95 0.26
N PRO A 526 13.23 24.52 -0.31
CA PRO A 526 11.92 25.12 -0.04
C PRO A 526 11.58 25.17 1.46
N LEU A 527 10.93 26.22 1.92
CA LEU A 527 10.58 26.38 3.34
C LEU A 527 9.79 25.20 3.94
N PRO A 528 8.78 24.62 3.26
CA PRO A 528 8.09 23.44 3.79
C PRO A 528 9.01 22.23 3.97
N VAL A 529 10.09 22.13 3.19
CA VAL A 529 11.10 21.08 3.31
C VAL A 529 11.96 21.32 4.57
N MET A 530 12.28 22.58 4.88
CA MET A 530 12.97 22.97 6.13
C MET A 530 12.25 22.50 7.40
N TRP A 531 10.91 22.56 7.42
CA TRP A 531 10.12 22.06 8.54
C TRP A 531 9.98 20.52 8.56
N ALA A 532 10.22 19.86 7.43
CA ALA A 532 10.09 18.41 7.31
C ALA A 532 11.16 17.66 8.10
N GLY A 533 12.39 18.19 8.24
CA GLY A 533 13.42 17.54 9.05
C GLY A 533 13.11 17.56 10.54
N LEU A 534 12.63 18.68 11.09
CA LEU A 534 12.12 18.71 12.47
C LEU A 534 10.98 17.70 12.66
N ALA A 535 10.00 17.68 11.75
CA ALA A 535 8.90 16.74 11.82
C ALA A 535 9.39 15.28 11.74
N PHE A 536 10.37 14.99 10.90
CA PHE A 536 10.99 13.67 10.76
C PHE A 536 11.71 13.24 12.05
N ALA A 537 12.52 14.12 12.65
CA ALA A 537 13.21 13.85 13.91
C ALA A 537 12.21 13.54 15.04
N VAL A 538 11.14 14.33 15.17
CA VAL A 538 10.09 14.07 16.17
C VAL A 538 9.34 12.78 15.86
N ALA A 539 9.10 12.45 14.59
CA ALA A 539 8.48 11.18 14.20
C ALA A 539 9.37 9.97 14.55
N VAL A 540 10.70 10.08 14.40
CA VAL A 540 11.65 9.03 14.82
C VAL A 540 11.65 8.87 16.34
N LEU A 541 11.66 9.98 17.10
CA LEU A 541 11.57 9.94 18.56
C LEU A 541 10.24 9.32 19.04
N ALA A 542 9.13 9.65 18.38
CA ALA A 542 7.83 9.05 18.66
C ALA A 542 7.82 7.54 18.38
N LEU A 543 8.45 7.11 17.28
CA LEU A 543 8.61 5.68 16.96
C LEU A 543 9.44 4.96 18.03
N ALA A 544 10.55 5.57 18.48
CA ALA A 544 11.37 5.04 19.57
C ALA A 544 10.58 4.95 20.89
N GLY A 545 9.75 5.95 21.20
CA GLY A 545 8.85 5.93 22.37
C GLY A 545 7.81 4.81 22.30
N VAL A 546 7.22 4.57 21.12
CA VAL A 546 6.30 3.45 20.90
C VAL A 546 7.01 2.10 21.03
N ALA A 547 8.22 1.97 20.49
CA ALA A 547 9.04 0.76 20.63
C ALA A 547 9.43 0.49 22.09
N LEU A 548 9.83 1.53 22.84
CA LEU A 548 10.09 1.43 24.27
C LEU A 548 8.84 0.97 25.03
N ARG A 549 7.67 1.56 24.73
CA ARG A 549 6.39 1.14 25.33
C ARG A 549 6.07 -0.32 25.01
N ALA A 550 6.30 -0.75 23.77
CA ALA A 550 6.13 -2.14 23.36
C ALA A 550 7.07 -3.07 24.13
N GLY A 551 8.33 -2.71 24.31
CA GLY A 551 9.32 -3.46 25.10
C GLY A 551 8.95 -3.58 26.58
N LEU A 552 8.44 -2.50 27.18
CA LEU A 552 7.93 -2.51 28.56
C LEU A 552 6.71 -3.41 28.71
N LEU A 553 5.78 -3.38 27.74
CA LEU A 553 4.62 -4.27 27.72
C LEU A 553 5.04 -5.73 27.52
N PHE A 554 5.96 -6.00 26.60
CA PHE A 554 6.53 -7.32 26.36
C PHE A 554 7.12 -7.90 27.64
N HIS A 555 7.94 -7.12 28.37
CA HIS A 555 8.55 -7.57 29.60
C HIS A 555 7.52 -7.88 30.70
N ARG A 556 6.47 -7.06 30.81
CA ARG A 556 5.35 -7.30 31.75
C ARG A 556 4.58 -8.57 31.39
N LEU A 557 4.22 -8.75 30.12
CA LEU A 557 3.51 -9.93 29.62
C LEU A 557 4.36 -11.20 29.81
N ARG A 558 5.65 -11.13 29.50
CA ARG A 558 6.58 -12.25 29.70
C ARG A 558 6.65 -12.69 31.16
N ARG A 559 6.68 -11.74 32.10
CA ARG A 559 6.63 -12.05 33.53
C ARG A 559 5.32 -12.73 33.94
N GLN A 560 4.19 -12.29 33.39
CA GLN A 560 2.87 -12.89 33.65
C GLN A 560 2.78 -14.32 33.10
N GLU A 561 3.19 -14.53 31.84
CA GLU A 561 3.20 -15.86 31.22
C GLU A 561 4.15 -16.82 31.93
N TYR A 562 5.33 -16.33 32.35
CA TYR A 562 6.27 -17.15 33.12
C TYR A 562 5.69 -17.56 34.48
N ALA A 563 5.03 -16.66 35.19
CA ALA A 563 4.37 -16.95 36.46
C ALA A 563 3.23 -17.96 36.31
N GLY A 564 2.52 -17.96 35.17
CA GLY A 564 1.50 -18.96 34.86
C GLY A 564 2.05 -20.35 34.50
N LEU A 565 3.28 -20.41 33.96
CA LEU A 565 3.94 -21.66 33.57
C LEU A 565 4.73 -22.33 34.71
N VAL A 566 5.09 -21.58 35.75
CA VAL A 566 5.85 -22.10 36.90
C VAL A 566 4.91 -22.20 38.10
N PRO A 567 4.48 -23.42 38.50
CA PRO A 567 3.68 -23.63 39.70
C PRO A 567 4.37 -23.02 40.93
N GLY A 568 3.57 -22.55 41.90
CA GLY A 568 4.09 -22.01 43.17
C GLY A 568 4.86 -23.04 44.01
N ASP A 569 4.61 -24.32 43.74
CA ASP A 569 5.27 -25.44 44.37
C ASP A 569 6.58 -25.70 43.62
N ASN A 570 7.70 -25.79 44.33
CA ASN A 570 9.07 -25.80 43.77
C ASN A 570 9.44 -27.04 42.93
N ALA A 571 8.46 -27.77 42.39
CA ALA A 571 8.56 -29.09 41.77
C ALA A 571 9.27 -29.12 40.40
N LEU A 572 9.41 -27.98 39.71
CA LEU A 572 10.07 -27.94 38.39
C LEU A 572 11.60 -27.96 38.52
N SER A 573 12.26 -28.75 37.67
CA SER A 573 13.71 -28.79 37.55
C SER A 573 14.27 -27.44 37.07
N ALA A 574 15.58 -27.21 37.27
CA ALA A 574 16.24 -26.01 36.74
C ALA A 574 16.15 -25.92 35.20
N HIS A 575 16.09 -27.07 34.52
CA HIS A 575 15.92 -27.15 33.08
C HIS A 575 14.52 -26.71 32.65
N ASP A 576 13.47 -27.28 33.26
CA ASP A 576 12.08 -26.92 32.95
C ASP A 576 11.83 -25.42 33.21
N ARG A 577 12.42 -24.86 34.27
CA ARG A 577 12.34 -23.42 34.54
C ARG A 577 12.97 -22.58 33.43
N ARG A 578 14.11 -23.00 32.85
CA ARG A 578 14.70 -22.32 31.68
C ARG A 578 13.76 -22.41 30.48
N ARG A 579 13.21 -23.59 30.20
CA ARG A 579 12.27 -23.81 29.09
C ARG A 579 10.99 -22.99 29.26
N CYS A 580 10.44 -22.88 30.47
CA CYS A 580 9.34 -21.96 30.76
C CYS A 580 9.68 -20.49 30.47
N ARG A 581 10.94 -20.05 30.68
CA ARG A 581 11.37 -18.67 30.31
C ARG A 581 11.40 -18.46 28.80
N ASP A 582 11.74 -19.49 28.03
CA ASP A 582 11.74 -19.42 26.57
C ASP A 582 10.29 -19.37 26.06
N VAL A 583 9.44 -20.32 26.49
CA VAL A 583 8.03 -20.40 26.11
C VAL A 583 7.26 -19.13 26.47
N SER A 584 7.49 -18.57 27.66
CA SER A 584 6.86 -17.31 28.08
C SER A 584 7.25 -16.12 27.21
N GLY A 585 8.43 -16.12 26.59
CA GLY A 585 8.83 -15.13 25.61
C GLY A 585 7.94 -15.17 24.36
N TYR A 586 7.71 -16.36 23.80
CA TYR A 586 6.85 -16.54 22.62
C TYR A 586 5.38 -16.22 22.93
N ARG A 587 4.87 -16.69 24.08
CA ARG A 587 3.49 -16.36 24.51
C ARG A 587 3.29 -14.86 24.77
N ALA A 588 4.29 -14.19 25.34
CA ALA A 588 4.24 -12.75 25.53
C ALA A 588 4.23 -11.98 24.21
N LEU A 589 5.00 -12.44 23.21
CA LEU A 589 4.96 -11.87 21.87
C LEU A 589 3.59 -12.08 21.22
N HIS A 590 3.01 -13.28 21.36
CA HIS A 590 1.65 -13.58 20.89
C HIS A 590 0.61 -12.62 21.44
N ARG A 591 0.65 -12.36 22.75
CA ARG A 591 -0.25 -11.41 23.40
C ARG A 591 0.05 -9.96 23.04
N LEU A 592 1.33 -9.57 22.92
CA LEU A 592 1.71 -8.23 22.50
C LEU A 592 1.14 -7.90 21.12
N VAL A 593 1.35 -8.79 20.14
CA VAL A 593 0.84 -8.62 18.78
C VAL A 593 -0.69 -8.68 18.76
N GLY A 594 -1.27 -9.70 19.39
CA GLY A 594 -2.71 -9.97 19.34
C GLY A 594 -3.59 -9.00 20.14
N GLU A 595 -3.07 -8.33 21.17
CA GLU A 595 -3.83 -7.46 22.08
C GLU A 595 -3.44 -5.97 21.98
N HIS A 596 -2.18 -5.65 21.65
CA HIS A 596 -1.65 -4.29 21.80
C HIS A 596 -1.18 -3.63 20.48
N ALA A 597 -0.80 -4.39 19.45
CA ALA A 597 -0.18 -3.84 18.23
C ALA A 597 -1.03 -2.74 17.55
N LEU A 598 -2.33 -2.99 17.32
CA LEU A 598 -3.21 -2.00 16.68
C LEU A 598 -3.32 -0.69 17.49
N ARG A 599 -3.26 -0.77 18.83
CA ARG A 599 -3.30 0.41 19.71
C ARG A 599 -2.00 1.20 19.63
N LEU A 600 -0.86 0.52 19.63
CA LEU A 600 0.46 1.15 19.50
C LEU A 600 0.61 1.86 18.14
N ILE A 601 0.19 1.21 17.05
CA ILE A 601 0.16 1.83 15.72
C ILE A 601 -0.79 3.04 15.71
N GLY A 602 -1.94 2.92 16.38
CA GLY A 602 -2.89 4.03 16.51
C GLY A 602 -2.33 5.25 17.27
N TRP A 603 -1.50 5.03 18.29
CA TRP A 603 -0.79 6.11 18.99
C TRP A 603 0.22 6.79 18.09
N TYR A 604 1.02 6.01 17.36
CA TYR A 604 1.97 6.56 16.41
C TYR A 604 1.28 7.38 15.31
N ALA A 605 0.16 6.88 14.77
CA ALA A 605 -0.64 7.60 13.79
C ALA A 605 -1.24 8.92 14.35
N ALA A 606 -1.62 8.96 15.63
CA ALA A 606 -2.10 10.17 16.28
C ALA A 606 -1.01 11.24 16.41
N VAL A 607 0.22 10.84 16.78
CA VAL A 607 1.38 11.74 16.80
C VAL A 607 1.67 12.23 15.37
N GLY A 608 1.66 11.35 14.38
CA GLY A 608 1.83 11.72 12.97
C GLY A 608 0.80 12.75 12.50
N ALA A 609 -0.47 12.62 12.88
CA ALA A 609 -1.51 13.59 12.55
C ALA A 609 -1.28 14.96 13.23
N ALA A 610 -0.79 14.97 14.48
CA ALA A 610 -0.42 16.21 15.16
C ALA A 610 0.77 16.89 14.47
N LEU A 611 1.81 16.13 14.10
CA LEU A 611 2.95 16.63 13.34
C LEU A 611 2.55 17.17 11.98
N ALA A 612 1.65 16.49 11.26
CA ALA A 612 1.12 16.97 9.99
C ALA A 612 0.40 18.33 10.13
N THR A 613 -0.36 18.49 11.21
CA THR A 613 -1.11 19.72 11.51
C THR A 613 -0.17 20.88 11.83
N LEU A 614 0.80 20.64 12.72
CA LEU A 614 1.79 21.65 13.10
C LEU A 614 2.72 22.00 11.94
N GLY A 615 3.16 21.00 11.17
CA GLY A 615 3.98 21.20 9.98
C GLY A 615 3.27 22.01 8.89
N SER A 616 1.95 21.82 8.71
CA SER A 616 1.15 22.63 7.78
C SER A 616 1.11 24.10 8.21
N ALA A 617 0.88 24.36 9.49
CA ALA A 617 0.88 25.73 10.02
C ALA A 617 2.28 26.37 9.95
N ALA A 618 3.33 25.61 10.24
CA ALA A 618 4.71 26.10 10.16
C ALA A 618 5.11 26.43 8.71
N ALA A 619 4.74 25.57 7.74
CA ALA A 619 4.98 25.79 6.31
C ALA A 619 4.26 27.04 5.78
N LEU A 620 3.04 27.32 6.24
CA LEU A 620 2.28 28.51 5.87
C LEU A 620 2.70 29.78 6.62
N SER A 621 3.54 29.69 7.66
CA SER A 621 3.98 30.87 8.41
C SER A 621 4.99 31.74 7.65
N HIS A 622 5.60 31.19 6.59
CA HIS A 622 6.67 31.84 5.83
C HIS A 622 7.93 32.19 6.66
N VAL A 623 8.03 31.66 7.88
CA VAL A 623 9.16 31.86 8.78
C VAL A 623 10.06 30.61 8.78
N PRO A 624 11.34 30.73 8.42
CA PRO A 624 12.27 29.61 8.52
C PRO A 624 12.56 29.25 9.98
N PRO A 625 12.84 27.97 10.29
CA PRO A 625 13.12 27.54 11.66
C PRO A 625 14.29 28.30 12.31
N ASP A 626 15.25 28.78 11.52
CA ASP A 626 16.43 29.53 11.98
C ASP A 626 16.12 30.96 12.45
N ALA A 627 15.06 31.59 11.93
CA ALA A 627 14.68 32.96 12.30
C ALA A 627 14.08 33.06 13.72
N ALA A 628 13.70 31.93 14.32
CA ALA A 628 13.17 31.86 15.68
C ALA A 628 14.25 31.71 16.77
N ALA A 629 15.54 31.79 16.42
CA ALA A 629 16.67 31.56 17.31
C ALA A 629 16.90 32.73 18.30
N VAL A 630 16.16 32.73 19.40
CA VAL A 630 16.46 33.47 20.63
C VAL A 630 17.01 32.48 21.66
N ASN A 631 17.96 32.88 22.51
CA ASN A 631 18.59 32.02 23.52
C ASN A 631 17.57 31.22 24.35
N GLY A 632 17.71 29.88 24.44
CA GLY A 632 16.86 29.01 25.27
C GLY A 632 16.35 27.75 24.55
N TRP A 633 15.10 27.36 24.79
CA TRP A 633 14.42 26.24 24.13
C TRP A 633 14.49 26.24 22.58
N PRO A 634 14.48 27.39 21.87
CA PRO A 634 14.62 27.43 20.42
C PRO A 634 15.93 26.83 19.89
N THR A 635 17.03 26.89 20.66
CA THR A 635 18.30 26.25 20.29
C THR A 635 18.15 24.72 20.21
N VAL A 636 17.39 24.11 21.13
CA VAL A 636 17.11 22.67 21.11
C VAL A 636 16.30 22.30 19.87
N VAL A 637 15.28 23.09 19.52
CA VAL A 637 14.48 22.89 18.31
C VAL A 637 15.36 22.92 17.07
N LYS A 638 16.24 23.93 16.97
CA LYS A 638 17.18 24.05 15.85
C LYS A 638 18.09 22.84 15.76
N THR A 639 18.70 22.40 16.86
CA THR A 639 19.57 21.22 16.86
C THR A 639 18.82 19.94 16.44
N VAL A 640 17.57 19.77 16.87
CA VAL A 640 16.73 18.64 16.46
C VAL A 640 16.36 18.75 14.98
N ALA A 641 16.08 19.95 14.48
CA ALA A 641 15.83 20.20 13.07
C ALA A 641 17.08 19.89 12.22
N ASP A 642 18.25 20.43 12.56
CA ASP A 642 19.53 20.19 11.88
C ASP A 642 19.87 18.68 11.83
N ALA A 643 19.63 17.95 12.93
CA ALA A 643 19.79 16.50 12.97
C ALA A 643 18.77 15.76 12.08
N GLY A 644 17.53 16.23 12.05
CA GLY A 644 16.48 15.73 11.17
C GLY A 644 16.79 15.95 9.69
N ASP A 645 17.26 17.14 9.33
CA ASP A 645 17.71 17.51 7.99
C ASP A 645 18.85 16.61 7.54
N SER A 646 19.85 16.41 8.40
CA SER A 646 20.96 15.48 8.15
C SER A 646 20.46 14.05 7.91
N LEU A 647 19.54 13.56 8.75
CA LEU A 647 18.97 12.21 8.58
C LEU A 647 18.16 12.08 7.28
N LEU A 648 17.42 13.12 6.89
CA LEU A 648 16.68 13.16 5.63
C LEU A 648 17.61 13.22 4.42
N GLY A 649 18.64 14.06 4.44
CA GLY A 649 19.63 14.16 3.35
C GLY A 649 20.38 12.85 3.11
N TRP A 650 20.62 12.05 4.16
CA TRP A 650 21.21 10.70 4.04
C TRP A 650 20.19 9.59 3.77
N LEU A 651 18.87 9.88 3.80
CA LEU A 651 17.83 8.89 3.59
C LEU A 651 17.91 8.18 2.22
N PRO A 652 18.17 8.86 1.08
CA PRO A 652 18.36 8.18 -0.20
C PRO A 652 19.50 7.16 -0.17
N VAL A 653 20.60 7.49 0.51
CA VAL A 653 21.76 6.59 0.68
C VAL A 653 21.42 5.43 1.62
N ALA A 654 20.70 5.69 2.71
CA ALA A 654 20.24 4.65 3.63
C ALA A 654 19.30 3.66 2.92
N ILE A 655 18.38 4.13 2.08
CA ILE A 655 17.49 3.29 1.27
C ILE A 655 18.32 2.46 0.27
N ALA A 656 19.28 3.08 -0.42
CA ALA A 656 20.18 2.35 -1.31
C ALA A 656 21.00 1.27 -0.56
N GLY A 657 21.47 1.58 0.64
CA GLY A 657 22.17 0.66 1.53
C GLY A 657 21.29 -0.51 1.98
N VAL A 658 20.03 -0.25 2.35
CA VAL A 658 19.04 -1.30 2.65
C VAL A 658 18.78 -2.16 1.41
N GLY A 659 18.65 -1.55 0.23
CA GLY A 659 18.52 -2.26 -1.04
C GLY A 659 19.70 -3.19 -1.31
N LEU A 660 20.93 -2.72 -1.09
CA LEU A 660 22.13 -3.53 -1.18
C LEU A 660 22.17 -4.65 -0.13
N MET A 661 21.71 -4.40 1.09
CA MET A 661 21.62 -5.43 2.14
C MET A 661 20.57 -6.49 1.81
N VAL A 662 19.43 -6.10 1.25
CA VAL A 662 18.41 -7.02 0.72
C VAL A 662 18.99 -7.89 -0.39
N TYR A 663 19.84 -7.32 -1.26
CA TYR A 663 20.54 -8.08 -2.30
C TYR A 663 21.56 -9.07 -1.72
N ARG A 664 22.32 -8.67 -0.68
CA ARG A 664 23.43 -9.49 -0.14
C ARG A 664 23.04 -10.46 0.98
N ASN A 665 21.94 -10.22 1.70
CA ASN A 665 21.60 -10.93 2.93
C ASN A 665 20.18 -11.54 2.88
N ASP A 666 20.10 -12.87 2.86
CA ASP A 666 18.85 -13.62 2.77
C ASP A 666 17.91 -13.39 3.96
N THR A 667 18.44 -13.07 5.15
CA THR A 667 17.63 -12.76 6.34
C THR A 667 17.00 -11.38 6.25
N VAL A 668 17.75 -10.38 5.78
CA VAL A 668 17.21 -9.03 5.55
C VAL A 668 16.19 -9.06 4.42
N ARG A 669 16.49 -9.79 3.33
CA ARG A 669 15.55 -10.01 2.22
C ARG A 669 14.23 -10.61 2.70
N ARG A 670 14.27 -11.67 3.52
CA ARG A 670 13.06 -12.30 4.09
C ARG A 670 12.25 -11.30 4.93
N SER A 671 12.91 -10.55 5.82
CA SER A 671 12.23 -9.56 6.67
C SER A 671 11.56 -8.44 5.87
N VAL A 672 12.24 -7.88 4.86
CA VAL A 672 11.66 -6.85 3.97
C VAL A 672 10.57 -7.46 3.08
N GLY A 673 10.76 -8.70 2.62
CA GLY A 673 9.79 -9.46 1.83
C GLY A 673 8.43 -9.60 2.50
N VAL A 674 8.38 -9.76 3.83
CA VAL A 674 7.11 -9.83 4.58
C VAL A 674 6.26 -8.56 4.40
N LEU A 675 6.87 -7.38 4.42
CA LEU A 675 6.15 -6.12 4.21
C LEU A 675 5.56 -6.06 2.81
N TRP A 676 6.31 -6.54 1.82
CA TRP A 676 5.86 -6.62 0.43
C TRP A 676 4.75 -7.64 0.24
N ASP A 677 4.87 -8.84 0.78
CA ASP A 677 3.86 -9.90 0.70
C ASP A 677 2.49 -9.46 1.25
N ILE A 678 2.49 -8.54 2.23
CA ILE A 678 1.25 -7.94 2.76
C ILE A 678 0.79 -6.78 1.87
N GLY A 679 1.70 -5.90 1.46
CA GLY A 679 1.40 -4.71 0.68
C GLY A 679 0.90 -4.99 -0.74
N THR A 680 1.44 -6.03 -1.39
CA THR A 680 1.14 -6.40 -2.79
C THR A 680 0.14 -7.54 -2.90
N PHE A 681 -0.52 -7.94 -1.81
CA PHE A 681 -1.67 -8.86 -1.88
C PHE A 681 -2.87 -8.25 -2.61
N TRP A 682 -3.08 -6.94 -2.46
CA TRP A 682 -4.26 -6.28 -3.02
C TRP A 682 -4.02 -5.82 -4.46
N PRO A 683 -5.00 -5.99 -5.36
CA PRO A 683 -4.88 -5.53 -6.74
C PRO A 683 -4.74 -4.01 -6.78
N ARG A 684 -4.10 -3.50 -7.82
CA ARG A 684 -3.91 -2.07 -8.00
C ARG A 684 -5.25 -1.43 -8.41
N ALA A 685 -5.85 -0.66 -7.52
CA ALA A 685 -7.20 -0.15 -7.70
C ALA A 685 -7.37 1.34 -7.35
N ALA A 686 -6.45 1.93 -6.59
CA ALA A 686 -6.39 3.36 -6.34
C ALA A 686 -5.13 4.04 -6.88
N HIS A 687 -3.97 3.38 -6.83
CA HIS A 687 -2.71 3.95 -7.31
C HIS A 687 -2.08 3.10 -8.43
N PRO A 688 -2.07 3.56 -9.68
CA PRO A 688 -1.64 2.76 -10.84
C PRO A 688 -0.13 2.48 -10.87
N LEU A 689 0.67 3.28 -10.17
CA LEU A 689 2.13 3.12 -10.04
C LEU A 689 2.57 2.28 -8.83
N ALA A 690 1.63 1.71 -8.07
CA ALA A 690 1.98 0.75 -7.03
C ALA A 690 2.61 -0.51 -7.66
N PRO A 691 3.44 -1.28 -6.92
CA PRO A 691 3.97 -2.56 -7.38
C PRO A 691 2.85 -3.56 -7.71
N PRO A 692 3.10 -4.49 -8.65
CA PRO A 692 2.11 -5.44 -9.10
C PRO A 692 1.66 -6.41 -8.00
N SER A 693 0.42 -6.91 -8.11
CA SER A 693 -0.11 -7.83 -7.11
C SER A 693 0.21 -9.29 -7.44
N TYR A 694 0.84 -10.01 -6.50
CA TYR A 694 1.07 -11.44 -6.71
C TYR A 694 -0.23 -12.26 -6.70
N ALA A 695 -1.28 -11.75 -6.04
CA ALA A 695 -2.56 -12.45 -5.94
C ALA A 695 -3.34 -12.45 -7.26
N GLU A 696 -3.08 -11.48 -8.15
CA GLU A 696 -3.62 -11.45 -9.52
C GLU A 696 -3.15 -12.64 -10.36
N ARG A 697 -2.03 -13.27 -9.97
CA ARG A 697 -1.54 -14.53 -10.56
C ARG A 697 -1.85 -15.75 -9.69
N ALA A 698 -1.57 -15.66 -8.39
CA ALA A 698 -1.67 -16.81 -7.49
C ALA A 698 -3.11 -17.33 -7.29
N VAL A 699 -4.10 -16.44 -7.21
CA VAL A 699 -5.50 -16.85 -6.99
C VAL A 699 -6.07 -17.57 -8.23
N PRO A 700 -5.96 -17.01 -9.46
CA PRO A 700 -6.37 -17.71 -10.69
C PRO A 700 -5.70 -19.07 -10.93
N GLU A 701 -4.39 -19.19 -10.68
CA GLU A 701 -3.67 -20.45 -10.85
C GLU A 701 -4.17 -21.54 -9.89
N LEU A 702 -4.35 -21.20 -8.61
CA LEU A 702 -4.89 -22.11 -7.60
C LEU A 702 -6.33 -22.53 -7.92
N GLN A 703 -7.16 -21.61 -8.40
CA GLN A 703 -8.52 -21.93 -8.87
C GLN A 703 -8.49 -22.89 -10.05
N THR A 704 -7.67 -22.60 -11.06
CA THR A 704 -7.53 -23.42 -12.27
C THR A 704 -7.07 -24.82 -11.92
N ARG A 705 -6.05 -24.95 -11.06
CA ARG A 705 -5.55 -26.25 -10.59
C ARG A 705 -6.63 -27.03 -9.82
N THR A 706 -7.28 -26.38 -8.87
CA THR A 706 -8.27 -27.01 -7.98
C THR A 706 -9.50 -27.47 -8.77
N ALA A 707 -10.09 -26.57 -9.58
CA ALA A 707 -11.25 -26.89 -10.40
C ALA A 707 -10.89 -27.90 -11.51
N GLY A 708 -9.73 -27.75 -12.14
CA GLY A 708 -9.25 -28.64 -13.19
C GLY A 708 -9.13 -30.09 -12.71
N LEU A 709 -8.44 -30.34 -11.59
CA LEU A 709 -8.26 -31.70 -11.07
C LEU A 709 -9.57 -32.37 -10.60
N LEU A 710 -10.53 -31.57 -10.09
CA LEU A 710 -11.84 -32.07 -9.70
C LEU A 710 -12.77 -32.34 -10.89
N ALA A 711 -12.54 -31.66 -12.01
CA ALA A 711 -13.33 -31.77 -13.24
C ALA A 711 -12.87 -32.88 -14.19
N LEU A 712 -11.69 -33.48 -13.96
CA LEU A 712 -11.20 -34.59 -14.78
C LEU A 712 -12.17 -35.79 -14.74
N GLY A 713 -12.21 -36.54 -15.87
CA GLY A 713 -13.07 -37.72 -16.02
C GLY A 713 -12.62 -38.89 -15.14
N GLU A 714 -13.53 -39.80 -14.81
CA GLU A 714 -13.32 -40.90 -13.84
C GLU A 714 -12.12 -41.79 -14.13
N HIS A 715 -11.73 -41.90 -15.40
CA HIS A 715 -10.62 -42.72 -15.87
C HIS A 715 -9.28 -41.96 -15.96
N ASP A 716 -9.25 -40.64 -15.73
CA ASP A 716 -7.99 -39.88 -15.74
C ASP A 716 -7.23 -40.14 -14.42
N PRO A 717 -5.97 -40.65 -14.48
CA PRO A 717 -5.19 -40.98 -13.28
C PRO A 717 -4.83 -39.76 -12.40
N ARG A 718 -4.99 -38.54 -12.93
CA ARG A 718 -4.75 -37.29 -12.20
C ARG A 718 -6.00 -36.81 -11.45
N ARG A 719 -7.17 -37.39 -11.72
CA ARG A 719 -8.42 -37.03 -11.05
C ARG A 719 -8.32 -37.24 -9.55
N VAL A 720 -8.92 -36.33 -8.79
CA VAL A 720 -9.01 -36.43 -7.32
C VAL A 720 -10.48 -36.42 -6.90
N ASP A 721 -10.78 -37.14 -5.82
CA ASP A 721 -12.12 -37.25 -5.26
C ASP A 721 -12.49 -36.09 -4.33
N GLY A 722 -11.48 -35.49 -3.70
CA GLY A 722 -11.61 -34.27 -2.91
C GLY A 722 -10.25 -33.64 -2.66
N ILE A 723 -10.28 -32.38 -2.21
CA ILE A 723 -9.08 -31.57 -1.95
C ILE A 723 -9.10 -31.07 -0.51
N ILE A 724 -8.00 -31.24 0.22
CA ILE A 724 -7.73 -30.50 1.46
C ILE A 724 -6.90 -29.29 1.05
N LEU A 725 -7.49 -28.10 1.10
CA LEU A 725 -6.79 -26.87 0.79
C LEU A 725 -6.16 -26.34 2.09
N SER A 726 -4.85 -26.45 2.23
CA SER A 726 -4.09 -26.11 3.43
C SER A 726 -3.40 -24.76 3.25
N GLY A 727 -3.86 -23.72 3.93
CA GLY A 727 -3.27 -22.37 3.91
C GLY A 727 -2.54 -22.03 5.20
N HIS A 728 -1.25 -21.70 5.09
CA HIS A 728 -0.43 -21.17 6.20
C HIS A 728 -0.38 -19.64 6.15
N SER A 729 -0.70 -18.94 7.24
CA SER A 729 -0.45 -17.50 7.34
C SER A 729 -1.09 -16.72 6.19
N GLN A 730 -0.32 -15.97 5.39
CA GLN A 730 -0.78 -15.31 4.16
C GLN A 730 -1.42 -16.28 3.16
N GLY A 731 -0.95 -17.52 3.09
CA GLY A 731 -1.57 -18.59 2.29
C GLY A 731 -3.01 -18.89 2.70
N ALA A 732 -3.39 -18.70 3.98
CA ALA A 732 -4.79 -18.81 4.41
C ALA A 732 -5.68 -17.71 3.80
N VAL A 733 -5.13 -16.51 3.60
CA VAL A 733 -5.82 -15.38 2.96
C VAL A 733 -6.01 -15.64 1.46
N ILE A 734 -4.97 -16.15 0.79
CA ILE A 734 -5.02 -16.58 -0.61
C ILE A 734 -6.06 -17.68 -0.79
N CYS A 735 -6.02 -18.74 0.04
CA CYS A 735 -7.00 -19.83 -0.01
C CYS A 735 -8.43 -19.33 0.23
N ALA A 736 -8.66 -18.39 1.15
CA ALA A 736 -9.97 -17.80 1.36
C ALA A 736 -10.50 -17.10 0.09
N ALA A 737 -9.66 -16.36 -0.63
CA ALA A 737 -10.02 -15.73 -1.90
C ALA A 737 -10.32 -16.77 -3.00
N VAL A 738 -9.48 -17.82 -3.12
CA VAL A 738 -9.69 -18.95 -4.03
C VAL A 738 -11.06 -19.59 -3.80
N LEU A 739 -11.38 -19.91 -2.54
CA LEU A 739 -12.62 -20.57 -2.17
C LEU A 739 -13.85 -19.71 -2.51
N LEU A 740 -13.84 -18.41 -2.24
CA LEU A 740 -14.98 -17.52 -2.50
C LEU A 740 -15.35 -17.42 -3.98
N GLN A 741 -14.36 -17.55 -4.87
CA GLN A 741 -14.56 -17.45 -6.32
C GLN A 741 -14.74 -18.81 -7.01
N LEU A 742 -14.49 -19.92 -6.32
CA LEU A 742 -14.75 -21.24 -6.89
C LEU A 742 -16.26 -21.50 -7.03
N PRO A 743 -16.72 -22.14 -8.12
CA PRO A 743 -18.10 -22.59 -8.27
C PRO A 743 -18.54 -23.50 -7.11
N ALA A 744 -19.80 -23.38 -6.67
CA ALA A 744 -20.34 -24.11 -5.52
C ALA A 744 -20.20 -25.65 -5.66
N ARG A 745 -20.33 -26.17 -6.88
CA ARG A 745 -20.14 -27.60 -7.20
C ARG A 745 -18.76 -28.13 -6.82
N TRP A 746 -17.72 -27.32 -6.98
CA TRP A 746 -16.34 -27.71 -6.67
C TRP A 746 -16.02 -27.49 -5.19
N ARG A 747 -16.51 -26.38 -4.60
CA ARG A 747 -16.34 -26.08 -3.17
C ARG A 747 -16.78 -27.21 -2.24
N ARG A 748 -17.88 -27.91 -2.57
CA ARG A 748 -18.41 -29.03 -1.75
C ARG A 748 -17.46 -30.22 -1.64
N ARG A 749 -16.44 -30.32 -2.51
CA ARG A 749 -15.43 -31.37 -2.50
C ARG A 749 -14.10 -30.88 -1.90
N ILE A 750 -14.11 -29.71 -1.28
CA ILE A 750 -12.93 -29.09 -0.67
C ILE A 750 -13.13 -28.97 0.84
N TRP A 751 -12.11 -29.34 1.60
CA TRP A 751 -12.01 -29.02 3.02
C TRP A 751 -10.89 -28.02 3.24
N PHE A 752 -11.18 -26.92 3.93
CA PHE A 752 -10.21 -25.85 4.17
C PHE A 752 -9.48 -26.06 5.50
N PHE A 753 -8.15 -26.15 5.47
CA PHE A 753 -7.28 -26.09 6.63
C PHE A 753 -6.59 -24.73 6.68
N SER A 754 -6.79 -23.97 7.75
CA SER A 754 -6.05 -22.74 8.00
C SER A 754 -5.17 -22.88 9.23
N TYR A 755 -3.94 -22.38 9.18
CA TYR A 755 -3.03 -22.41 10.34
C TYR A 755 -2.08 -21.23 10.32
N GLY A 756 -1.67 -20.76 11.51
CA GLY A 756 -1.02 -19.45 11.61
C GLY A 756 -1.91 -18.31 11.08
N CYS A 757 -3.24 -18.46 11.17
CA CYS A 757 -4.22 -17.68 10.42
C CYS A 757 -4.47 -16.28 11.03
N GLN A 758 -4.39 -15.23 10.19
CA GLN A 758 -4.63 -13.83 10.60
C GLN A 758 -6.05 -13.30 10.30
N LEU A 759 -6.94 -14.13 9.74
CA LEU A 759 -8.22 -13.68 9.16
C LEU A 759 -9.10 -12.91 10.13
N THR A 760 -9.23 -13.35 11.39
CA THR A 760 -10.13 -12.68 12.36
C THR A 760 -9.46 -11.47 13.02
N ARG A 761 -8.30 -11.66 13.65
CA ARG A 761 -7.71 -10.63 14.54
C ARG A 761 -7.01 -9.48 13.82
N LEU A 762 -6.52 -9.69 12.60
CA LEU A 762 -5.80 -8.66 11.85
C LEU A 762 -6.59 -8.27 10.60
N TYR A 763 -6.74 -9.19 9.65
CA TYR A 763 -7.39 -8.91 8.37
C TYR A 763 -8.86 -8.49 8.58
N GLY A 764 -9.61 -9.14 9.46
CA GLY A 764 -11.00 -8.80 9.73
C GLY A 764 -11.20 -7.45 10.41
N ARG A 765 -10.16 -6.90 11.03
CA ARG A 765 -10.20 -5.58 11.67
C ARG A 765 -9.70 -4.47 10.76
N ILE A 766 -8.66 -4.72 9.97
CA ILE A 766 -8.05 -3.74 9.05
C ILE A 766 -8.79 -3.71 7.71
N PHE A 767 -9.23 -4.86 7.20
CA PHE A 767 -9.90 -5.08 5.91
C PHE A 767 -11.30 -5.69 6.09
N PRO A 768 -12.18 -5.06 6.90
CA PRO A 768 -13.45 -5.66 7.33
C PRO A 768 -14.45 -5.88 6.19
N ALA A 769 -14.34 -5.15 5.08
CA ALA A 769 -15.21 -5.35 3.93
C ALA A 769 -15.06 -6.75 3.29
N TYR A 770 -13.91 -7.40 3.50
CA TYR A 770 -13.57 -8.71 2.95
C TYR A 770 -13.57 -9.81 4.00
N PHE A 771 -12.96 -9.54 5.16
CA PHE A 771 -12.74 -10.53 6.23
C PHE A 771 -13.36 -10.13 7.56
N GLY A 772 -14.25 -9.13 7.57
CA GLY A 772 -14.89 -8.66 8.78
C GLY A 772 -15.80 -9.72 9.44
N PRO A 773 -16.31 -9.41 10.64
CA PRO A 773 -17.16 -10.33 11.40
C PRO A 773 -18.43 -10.75 10.64
N ASP A 774 -18.95 -9.89 9.76
CA ASP A 774 -20.13 -10.18 8.94
C ASP A 774 -19.79 -10.88 7.61
N ARG A 775 -18.51 -10.97 7.24
CA ARG A 775 -18.03 -11.51 5.97
C ARG A 775 -17.39 -12.88 6.08
N LEU A 776 -16.72 -13.18 7.19
CA LEU A 776 -16.18 -14.53 7.44
C LEU A 776 -17.26 -15.62 7.51
N PRO A 777 -18.46 -15.37 8.07
CA PRO A 777 -19.55 -16.34 7.98
C PRO A 777 -19.94 -16.68 6.54
N ALA A 778 -19.89 -15.72 5.60
CA ALA A 778 -20.17 -15.99 4.20
C ALA A 778 -19.16 -16.97 3.57
N LEU A 779 -17.88 -16.91 3.97
CA LEU A 779 -16.88 -17.92 3.57
C LEU A 779 -17.19 -19.29 4.17
N ALA A 780 -17.57 -19.35 5.45
CA ALA A 780 -17.97 -20.62 6.08
C ALA A 780 -19.23 -21.19 5.41
N ASP A 781 -20.23 -20.36 5.14
CA ASP A 781 -21.46 -20.72 4.43
C ASP A 781 -21.16 -21.24 3.02
N ALA A 782 -20.21 -20.60 2.32
CA ALA A 782 -19.73 -21.03 1.02
C ALA A 782 -19.12 -22.44 1.04
N LEU A 783 -18.58 -22.88 2.17
CA LEU A 783 -17.99 -24.22 2.37
C LEU A 783 -18.96 -25.25 2.95
N ARG A 784 -20.25 -24.91 3.14
CA ARG A 784 -21.23 -25.88 3.64
C ARG A 784 -21.52 -26.95 2.60
N GLY A 785 -21.27 -28.20 2.99
CA GLY A 785 -21.72 -29.38 2.25
C GLY A 785 -23.19 -29.72 2.55
N PRO A 786 -23.74 -30.78 1.95
CA PRO A 786 -25.11 -31.24 2.22
C PRO A 786 -25.38 -31.65 3.67
N SER A 787 -24.34 -31.92 4.46
CA SER A 787 -24.42 -32.17 5.90
C SER A 787 -24.77 -30.92 6.72
N GLY A 788 -24.81 -29.72 6.11
CA GLY A 788 -25.10 -28.45 6.76
C GLY A 788 -23.93 -27.84 7.56
N ARG A 789 -22.81 -28.57 7.72
CA ARG A 789 -21.61 -28.09 8.40
C ARG A 789 -20.58 -27.53 7.40
N PRO A 790 -19.88 -26.43 7.73
CA PRO A 790 -18.84 -25.88 6.86
C PRO A 790 -17.60 -26.78 6.88
N GLY A 791 -17.01 -27.11 5.73
CA GLY A 791 -15.76 -27.89 5.69
C GLY A 791 -14.52 -27.03 6.00
N TRP A 792 -14.37 -26.56 7.23
CA TRP A 792 -13.24 -25.68 7.63
C TRP A 792 -12.70 -25.98 9.03
N THR A 793 -11.42 -26.35 9.11
CA THR A 793 -10.68 -26.50 10.36
C THR A 793 -9.54 -25.48 10.46
N ASN A 794 -9.46 -24.75 11.58
CA ASN A 794 -8.38 -23.83 11.89
C ASN A 794 -7.48 -24.38 13.01
N PHE A 795 -6.16 -24.31 12.85
CA PHE A 795 -5.17 -24.70 13.85
C PHE A 795 -4.40 -23.47 14.35
N TRP A 796 -4.20 -23.38 15.66
CA TRP A 796 -3.54 -22.23 16.29
C TRP A 796 -2.82 -22.65 17.57
N ARG A 797 -1.86 -21.85 18.06
CA ARG A 797 -1.15 -22.10 19.32
C ARG A 797 -0.73 -20.81 20.01
N ASP A 798 -0.58 -20.85 21.33
CA ASP A 798 -0.27 -19.67 22.15
C ASP A 798 1.14 -19.10 21.94
N THR A 799 2.02 -19.83 21.27
CA THR A 799 3.38 -19.39 20.93
C THR A 799 3.47 -18.68 19.58
N ASP A 800 2.41 -18.72 18.75
CA ASP A 800 2.42 -18.17 17.40
C ASP A 800 1.91 -16.72 17.38
N PRO A 801 2.75 -15.69 17.20
CA PRO A 801 2.31 -14.31 17.29
C PRO A 801 1.42 -13.82 16.16
N LEU A 802 1.21 -14.64 15.12
CA LEU A 802 0.34 -14.33 14.00
C LEU A 802 -0.83 -15.31 13.86
N GLY A 803 -0.80 -16.44 14.58
CA GLY A 803 -1.81 -17.49 14.50
C GLY A 803 -2.87 -17.37 15.59
N TRP A 804 -4.13 -17.16 15.20
CA TRP A 804 -5.23 -17.02 16.16
C TRP A 804 -6.43 -17.93 15.85
N PRO A 805 -7.33 -18.11 16.83
CA PRO A 805 -8.64 -18.69 16.58
C PRO A 805 -9.42 -17.91 15.51
N VAL A 806 -10.21 -18.63 14.71
CA VAL A 806 -11.08 -18.06 13.67
C VAL A 806 -12.54 -18.34 14.00
N THR A 807 -13.32 -17.29 14.20
CA THR A 807 -14.70 -17.40 14.72
C THR A 807 -15.69 -18.10 13.79
N ALA A 808 -15.40 -18.17 12.48
CA ALA A 808 -16.31 -18.73 11.48
C ALA A 808 -16.04 -20.20 11.10
N GLY A 809 -14.88 -20.77 11.47
CA GLY A 809 -14.54 -22.16 11.15
C GLY A 809 -15.44 -23.18 11.86
N GLU A 810 -15.59 -24.38 11.30
CA GLU A 810 -16.29 -25.49 11.97
C GLU A 810 -15.59 -25.88 13.25
N ARG A 811 -14.25 -25.95 13.18
CA ARG A 811 -13.39 -26.38 14.28
C ARG A 811 -12.22 -25.42 14.42
N ASN A 812 -11.91 -25.07 15.67
CA ASN A 812 -10.70 -24.36 16.05
C ASN A 812 -9.90 -25.27 16.99
N LEU A 813 -8.87 -25.90 16.46
CA LEU A 813 -8.05 -26.86 17.18
C LEU A 813 -6.80 -26.16 17.74
N PRO A 814 -6.65 -26.09 19.07
CA PRO A 814 -5.39 -25.67 19.67
C PRO A 814 -4.33 -26.75 19.40
N VAL A 815 -3.13 -26.31 19.01
CA VAL A 815 -1.94 -27.14 18.85
C VAL A 815 -1.04 -26.89 20.05
N HIS A 816 -0.57 -27.94 20.69
CA HIS A 816 0.39 -27.80 21.80
C HIS A 816 1.78 -27.41 21.27
N ASP A 817 2.41 -26.45 21.93
CA ASP A 817 3.77 -26.00 21.61
C ASP A 817 4.44 -25.37 22.84
N PRO A 818 5.60 -25.91 23.28
CA PRO A 818 6.24 -27.14 22.81
C PRO A 818 5.42 -28.39 23.18
N ASP A 819 5.68 -29.52 22.51
CA ASP A 819 5.00 -30.80 22.80
C ASP A 819 5.25 -31.28 24.24
N ALA A 820 6.45 -30.99 24.77
CA ALA A 820 6.83 -31.19 26.17
C ALA A 820 7.94 -30.20 26.57
N LEU A 821 8.17 -30.01 27.87
CA LEU A 821 9.23 -29.13 28.37
C LEU A 821 10.61 -29.79 28.34
N HIS A 822 10.67 -31.12 28.34
CA HIS A 822 11.91 -31.91 28.31
C HIS A 822 11.77 -33.07 27.31
N PRO A 823 12.89 -33.68 26.90
CA PRO A 823 12.87 -34.82 26.00
C PRO A 823 12.14 -36.01 26.64
N THR A 824 11.36 -36.74 25.85
CA THR A 824 10.65 -37.94 26.29
C THR A 824 10.82 -39.05 25.25
N GLY A 825 10.56 -40.30 25.63
CA GLY A 825 10.58 -41.41 24.67
C GLY A 825 11.96 -41.77 24.10
N GLY A 826 13.04 -41.45 24.81
CA GLY A 826 14.42 -41.73 24.36
C GLY A 826 15.04 -40.65 23.48
N GLU A 827 14.32 -39.54 23.23
CA GLU A 827 14.87 -38.36 22.56
C GLU A 827 15.95 -37.69 23.41
N VAL A 828 16.97 -37.14 22.74
CA VAL A 828 18.10 -36.45 23.39
C VAL A 828 17.96 -34.93 23.32
N ALA A 829 17.26 -34.43 22.29
CA ALA A 829 17.07 -33.00 22.07
C ALA A 829 15.76 -32.51 22.73
N ASP A 830 15.81 -31.29 23.26
CA ASP A 830 14.60 -30.62 23.75
C ASP A 830 13.56 -30.49 22.63
N PRO A 831 12.27 -30.74 22.90
CA PRO A 831 11.22 -30.48 21.93
C PRO A 831 11.27 -29.02 21.45
N PRO A 832 11.28 -28.77 20.13
CA PRO A 832 11.42 -27.42 19.60
C PRO A 832 10.20 -26.58 19.92
N ILE A 833 10.40 -25.28 20.15
CA ILE A 833 9.30 -24.30 20.19
C ILE A 833 9.06 -23.88 18.74
N ARG A 834 7.99 -24.38 18.14
CA ARG A 834 7.74 -24.27 16.70
C ARG A 834 7.19 -22.89 16.28
N ASN A 835 6.65 -22.09 17.22
CA ASN A 835 6.29 -20.68 17.04
C ASN A 835 5.30 -20.39 15.86
N HIS A 836 5.75 -20.00 14.67
CA HIS A 836 4.86 -19.74 13.51
C HIS A 836 4.95 -20.85 12.44
N SER A 837 5.78 -21.88 12.63
CA SER A 837 6.13 -22.88 11.61
C SER A 837 5.71 -24.31 11.98
N ALA A 838 5.82 -25.29 11.06
CA ALA A 838 5.70 -26.72 11.40
C ALA A 838 4.36 -27.14 12.06
N TYR A 839 3.24 -26.49 11.68
CA TYR A 839 1.90 -26.97 12.05
C TYR A 839 1.57 -28.37 11.50
N PRO A 840 1.94 -28.72 10.25
CA PRO A 840 1.64 -30.06 9.71
C PRO A 840 2.26 -31.23 10.48
N ASP A 841 3.32 -30.98 11.24
CA ASP A 841 4.05 -31.99 12.01
C ASP A 841 3.31 -32.39 13.30
N ALA A 842 2.44 -31.49 13.79
CA ALA A 842 1.70 -31.68 15.02
C ALA A 842 0.74 -32.88 14.95
N ALA A 843 0.61 -33.60 16.07
CA ALA A 843 -0.25 -34.78 16.15
C ALA A 843 -1.73 -34.43 15.94
N GLU A 844 -2.16 -33.26 16.38
CA GLU A 844 -3.50 -32.69 16.19
C GLU A 844 -3.81 -32.47 14.71
N PHE A 845 -2.85 -31.91 13.96
CA PHE A 845 -2.99 -31.71 12.51
C PHE A 845 -3.09 -33.04 11.77
N ARG A 846 -2.18 -33.98 12.05
CA ARG A 846 -2.17 -35.30 11.39
C ARG A 846 -3.45 -36.09 11.66
N ARG A 847 -3.95 -36.07 12.90
CA ARG A 847 -5.22 -36.72 13.28
C ARG A 847 -6.40 -36.12 12.53
N GLU A 848 -6.47 -34.80 12.44
CA GLU A 848 -7.57 -34.14 11.73
C GLU A 848 -7.50 -34.36 10.21
N ARG A 849 -6.29 -34.32 9.63
CA ARG A 849 -6.08 -34.65 8.22
C ARG A 849 -6.59 -36.04 7.88
N ALA A 850 -6.29 -37.04 8.72
CA ALA A 850 -6.76 -38.41 8.53
C ALA A 850 -8.31 -38.50 8.58
N ARG A 851 -8.94 -37.83 9.56
CA ARG A 851 -10.41 -37.73 9.67
C ARG A 851 -11.03 -37.10 8.42
N VAL A 852 -10.50 -35.97 7.97
CA VAL A 852 -11.04 -35.23 6.82
C VAL A 852 -10.84 -36.00 5.52
N THR A 853 -9.69 -36.64 5.35
CA THR A 853 -9.43 -37.53 4.22
C THR A 853 -10.49 -38.62 4.11
N TRP A 854 -10.84 -39.25 5.24
CA TRP A 854 -11.89 -40.26 5.28
C TRP A 854 -13.27 -39.69 4.91
N LEU A 855 -13.60 -38.46 5.34
CA LEU A 855 -14.84 -37.78 4.99
C LEU A 855 -14.93 -37.47 3.49
N LEU A 856 -13.85 -36.99 2.87
CA LEU A 856 -13.82 -36.65 1.44
C LEU A 856 -13.94 -37.89 0.54
N ARG A 857 -13.43 -39.05 0.97
CA ARG A 857 -13.52 -40.29 0.19
C ARG A 857 -14.89 -40.98 0.21
N ARG A 858 -15.70 -40.76 1.25
CA ARG A 858 -16.99 -41.47 1.42
C ARG A 858 -18.11 -40.99 0.47
N GLY A 859 -17.86 -39.98 -0.34
CA GLY A 859 -18.81 -39.45 -1.32
C GLY A 859 -19.90 -38.60 -0.67
N VAL A 860 -19.97 -37.33 -1.06
CA VAL A 860 -21.23 -36.59 -1.02
C VAL A 860 -22.13 -37.25 -2.08
N PRO A 861 -23.32 -37.79 -1.74
CA PRO A 861 -24.18 -38.43 -2.73
C PRO A 861 -24.51 -37.42 -3.84
N THR A 862 -24.15 -37.73 -5.08
CA THR A 862 -24.64 -37.01 -6.25
C THR A 862 -26.17 -37.16 -6.28
N PRO A 863 -26.94 -36.10 -6.53
CA PRO A 863 -28.35 -36.26 -6.83
C PRO A 863 -28.44 -37.18 -8.04
N ARG A 864 -29.11 -38.31 -7.90
CA ARG A 864 -29.43 -39.17 -9.06
C ARG A 864 -30.15 -38.29 -10.07
N GLN A 865 -29.60 -38.15 -11.27
CA GLN A 865 -30.41 -37.73 -12.41
C GLN A 865 -31.56 -38.73 -12.49
N GLY A 866 -32.79 -38.25 -12.29
CA GLY A 866 -33.96 -39.07 -12.50
C GLY A 866 -33.94 -39.52 -13.95
N VAL A 867 -33.91 -40.84 -14.15
CA VAL A 867 -34.27 -41.41 -15.44
C VAL A 867 -35.77 -41.17 -15.57
N GLY A 868 -36.13 -40.20 -16.40
CA GLY A 868 -37.50 -39.84 -16.76
C GLY A 868 -37.49 -39.31 -18.17
#